data_AF-A0A927IIM3-F1
#
_entry.id   AF-A0A927IIM3-F1
#
_cell.length_a   1.000
_cell.length_b   1.000
_cell.length_c   1.000
_cell.angle_alpha   90.00
_cell.angle_beta   90.00
_cell.angle_gamma   90.00
#
_symmetry.space_group_name_H-M   'P 1'
#
loop_
_entity.id
_entity.type
_entity.pdbx_description
1 polymer ?
#
loop_
_entity_poly.entity_id
_entity_poly.type
_entity_poly.pdbx_seq_one_letter_code
_entity_poly.pdbx_strand_id
1 'polypeptide(L)'
;MSSLDSQTIPASSGTSQSERIIPALDPRSAPLDGRSEAQLASFAQAFASQLAFWTSDKTFAPNVDWAQFFPDLSPSNLPDALQRAGREPQVALFLAFLKLYRHAQSELNALTARHLDFQYREVLRLTPNSAQPDHAHLVLQPKKNANSIVVPADTEFSAKPDLIYTADINSVIQPVSLNALRSLTISPSSPVPQHAAIADSLDGLGEPLPEEQPSWHPFGYERELPPARHGFAISSPMLVLREGTRVVTLTLDIQLTDTTPSESEAKSFFETHVSVEFSGEEEWLLASDVSLESYQLTGDSVTLALSCTLDADSDPVVPFDPNALEGGFDTVAPVMKLSVEANADVGTATAFSECAVSGIKLKTLVSGMRDVTLENDHGRLDPSKPFLPFGPTPKRDSSFYIGTEEARHKPVTDATLSITWKDVPSSLSAHYDAYKSRSSKIVSNNHYFTAKLQILRQGVFKNLSDENEKLFDSSDASKTVTISSADDQLQVAAFGFKLFTNRFSRTVRRGQIKLPYRNLSLAKPLSPLRVSPALAFKAQLKVPRFKTIRALRPNTRNGFLRLQLNQSFLHSRYANLLANTLIFNANEKDSTKHKDLPNPPYTPEISDFSLGYTAETESVDPRQSDAASFENRDIRLYHLGAFGQREAHAHLGAEQPLSLLPSRDFQGQLIIGIDKLEAKQSISILVQVEDGSAHPDASRAEIQWSALASNQWIPVSKDDLLFDSTHGFQTSGIVQLIVPAAANTQNTWLEPGTLWLKAEVKDNRDGVCRLRDVQLNAIPVTLKQPLSASHLSTSLPAETIDTNVTPLRGLKEVQQPFDSFGGAGPESDSSFRRRSSERLRHRGRAVTAWDFERLVLQAFPKIYRAQCLPHTNTSLENEPGAVTLVVLPDTRGMDAAASLQPKVDAATLASINDFLESLSSPFAQAQAINPSYEALSLKFKVGFRKVYPFPTYKRLLNEALLKHLAPWSSNADTIPDFSGFIYRSALIAFVDDLEYVDYVSEFQLLHPLLNPNNSQSNQAITASKPGALLTSVAQHDIEDANS
;
A
#
# COMPACT_ATOMS: atom_id res chain seq x y z
N MET A 1 39.37 -41.11 -5.00
CA MET A 1 39.91 -40.86 -6.36
C MET A 1 40.09 -39.37 -6.49
N SER A 2 41.27 -39.00 -6.97
CA SER A 2 41.90 -37.66 -7.06
C SER A 2 40.97 -36.44 -7.04
N SER A 3 41.35 -35.50 -6.17
CA SER A 3 41.05 -34.07 -6.25
C SER A 3 41.10 -33.59 -7.70
N LEU A 4 39.93 -33.27 -8.25
CA LEU A 4 39.86 -32.36 -9.38
C LEU A 4 40.21 -30.98 -8.81
N ASP A 5 41.43 -30.54 -9.11
CA ASP A 5 41.82 -29.15 -8.98
C ASP A 5 40.71 -28.29 -9.58
N SER A 6 40.05 -27.49 -8.72
CA SER A 6 39.21 -26.40 -9.19
C SER A 6 40.11 -25.52 -10.04
N GLN A 7 39.84 -25.51 -11.35
CA GLN A 7 40.53 -24.65 -12.28
C GLN A 7 40.37 -23.22 -11.80
N THR A 8 41.43 -22.70 -11.21
CA THR A 8 41.55 -21.29 -10.84
C THR A 8 41.40 -20.51 -12.13
N ILE A 9 40.27 -19.81 -12.28
CA ILE A 9 40.14 -18.80 -13.32
C ILE A 9 41.26 -17.79 -13.04
N PRO A 10 42.30 -17.67 -13.89
CA PRO A 10 43.36 -16.72 -13.65
C PRO A 10 42.73 -15.33 -13.59
N ALA A 11 43.10 -14.52 -12.58
CA ALA A 11 42.62 -13.15 -12.44
C ALA A 11 42.79 -12.42 -13.78
N SER A 12 41.67 -12.16 -14.47
CA SER A 12 41.68 -11.48 -15.76
C SER A 12 42.04 -10.02 -15.50
N SER A 13 43.22 -9.60 -15.97
CA SER A 13 43.64 -8.21 -15.86
C SER A 13 42.71 -7.32 -16.69
N GLY A 14 42.14 -6.28 -16.08
CA GLY A 14 41.26 -5.35 -16.78
C GLY A 14 39.77 -5.48 -16.49
N THR A 15 39.40 -6.05 -15.37
CA THR A 15 37.98 -6.20 -15.01
C THR A 15 37.45 -4.96 -14.31
N SER A 16 38.30 -3.99 -13.94
CA SER A 16 37.91 -2.72 -13.32
C SER A 16 38.18 -1.49 -14.20
N GLN A 17 37.56 -0.35 -13.84
CA GLN A 17 37.77 0.95 -14.51
C GLN A 17 39.23 1.43 -14.43
N SER A 18 39.91 1.22 -13.29
CA SER A 18 41.31 1.61 -13.10
C SER A 18 42.26 0.76 -13.95
N GLU A 19 42.00 -0.54 -14.07
CA GLU A 19 42.78 -1.47 -14.90
C GLU A 19 42.54 -1.33 -16.41
N ARG A 20 41.60 -0.47 -16.83
CA ARG A 20 41.48 -0.06 -18.24
C ARG A 20 42.59 0.88 -18.68
N ILE A 21 43.29 1.54 -17.73
CA ILE A 21 44.42 2.41 -18.03
C ILE A 21 45.67 1.54 -18.12
N ILE A 22 45.94 1.03 -19.32
CA ILE A 22 47.12 0.19 -19.57
C ILE A 22 48.32 1.12 -19.83
N PRO A 23 49.43 1.01 -19.09
CA PRO A 23 50.62 1.84 -19.32
C PRO A 23 51.15 1.77 -20.75
N ALA A 24 50.99 0.62 -21.42
CA ALA A 24 51.38 0.40 -22.80
C ALA A 24 50.59 1.24 -23.84
N LEU A 25 49.45 1.83 -23.46
CA LEU A 25 48.67 2.73 -24.32
C LEU A 25 49.16 4.18 -24.25
N ASP A 26 50.01 4.53 -23.27
CA ASP A 26 50.69 5.83 -23.26
C ASP A 26 51.82 5.80 -24.29
N PRO A 27 51.82 6.66 -25.32
CA PRO A 27 52.90 6.67 -26.30
C PRO A 27 54.30 6.91 -25.72
N ARG A 28 54.38 7.45 -24.49
CA ARG A 28 55.63 7.63 -23.73
C ARG A 28 56.20 6.32 -23.18
N SER A 29 55.43 5.24 -23.14
CA SER A 29 55.86 3.95 -22.60
C SER A 29 56.86 3.22 -23.52
N ALA A 30 56.93 3.59 -24.79
CA ALA A 30 57.82 2.99 -25.78
C ALA A 30 58.64 4.07 -26.51
N PRO A 31 59.56 4.78 -25.82
CA PRO A 31 60.41 5.78 -26.46
C PRO A 31 61.31 5.11 -27.51
N LEU A 32 61.51 5.77 -28.65
CA LEU A 32 62.44 5.30 -29.69
C LEU A 32 63.90 5.37 -29.23
N ASP A 33 64.24 6.38 -28.42
CA ASP A 33 65.52 6.52 -27.75
C ASP A 33 65.30 6.75 -26.24
N GLY A 34 65.29 5.66 -25.48
CA GLY A 34 65.15 5.67 -24.02
C GLY A 34 66.47 5.80 -23.25
N ARG A 35 67.60 6.10 -23.91
CA ARG A 35 68.91 6.18 -23.24
C ARG A 35 68.98 7.38 -22.31
N SER A 36 69.38 7.15 -21.06
CA SER A 36 69.67 8.23 -20.11
C SER A 36 70.99 8.94 -20.46
N GLU A 37 71.23 10.13 -19.90
CA GLU A 37 72.51 10.82 -20.09
C GLU A 37 73.71 10.00 -19.60
N ALA A 38 73.54 9.26 -18.50
CA ALA A 38 74.54 8.34 -18.00
C ALA A 38 74.84 7.25 -19.03
N GLN A 39 73.82 6.64 -19.62
CA GLN A 39 74.00 5.62 -20.65
C GLN A 39 74.64 6.18 -21.93
N LEU A 40 74.30 7.41 -22.33
CA LEU A 40 74.92 8.10 -23.47
C LEU A 40 76.39 8.43 -23.20
N ALA A 41 76.74 8.84 -21.98
CA ALA A 41 78.12 9.05 -21.57
C ALA A 41 78.92 7.74 -21.51
N SER A 42 78.36 6.68 -20.94
CA SER A 42 78.99 5.35 -20.95
C SER A 42 79.18 4.83 -22.37
N PHE A 43 78.22 5.07 -23.28
CA PHE A 43 78.36 4.75 -24.70
C PHE A 43 79.50 5.54 -25.33
N ALA A 44 79.58 6.85 -25.10
CA ALA A 44 80.66 7.68 -25.62
C ALA A 44 82.03 7.23 -25.10
N GLN A 45 82.12 6.87 -23.82
CA GLN A 45 83.34 6.35 -23.20
C GLN A 45 83.77 5.00 -23.81
N ALA A 46 82.83 4.07 -24.00
CA ALA A 46 83.08 2.77 -24.62
C ALA A 46 83.42 2.89 -26.12
N PHE A 47 82.86 3.89 -26.81
CA PHE A 47 83.24 4.19 -28.19
C PHE A 47 84.64 4.81 -28.27
N ALA A 48 84.93 5.73 -27.35
CA ALA A 48 86.21 6.42 -27.26
C ALA A 48 87.37 5.48 -26.92
N SER A 49 87.15 4.40 -26.17
CA SER A 49 88.19 3.40 -25.90
C SER A 49 88.63 2.61 -27.14
N GLN A 50 87.83 2.62 -28.21
CA GLN A 50 88.16 1.99 -29.49
C GLN A 50 88.88 2.95 -30.45
N LEU A 51 88.96 4.23 -30.11
CA LEU A 51 89.63 5.23 -30.93
C LEU A 51 91.12 5.28 -30.59
N ALA A 52 91.96 5.14 -31.61
CA ALA A 52 93.40 5.32 -31.47
C ALA A 52 93.71 6.76 -31.06
N PHE A 53 94.43 6.95 -29.95
CA PHE A 53 94.96 8.24 -29.55
C PHE A 53 96.36 8.43 -30.15
N TRP A 54 96.53 9.49 -30.93
CA TRP A 54 97.80 9.86 -31.56
C TRP A 54 98.39 11.06 -30.84
N THR A 55 99.64 10.96 -30.42
CA THR A 55 100.37 12.06 -29.77
C THR A 55 100.80 13.12 -30.80
N SER A 56 101.27 14.28 -30.33
CA SER A 56 101.81 15.37 -31.16
C SER A 56 102.89 14.92 -32.14
N ASP A 57 103.55 13.81 -31.83
CA ASP A 57 104.70 13.27 -32.55
C ASP A 57 104.26 12.23 -33.60
N LYS A 58 102.95 12.07 -33.80
CA LYS A 58 102.31 11.08 -34.69
C LYS A 58 102.69 9.63 -34.36
N THR A 59 103.00 9.34 -33.11
CA THR A 59 103.24 7.97 -32.63
C THR A 59 101.97 7.40 -32.00
N PHE A 60 101.69 6.12 -32.28
CA PHE A 60 100.58 5.40 -31.65
C PHE A 60 100.92 5.16 -30.18
N ALA A 61 100.04 5.58 -29.26
CA ALA A 61 100.20 5.35 -27.82
C ALA A 61 99.44 4.09 -27.41
N PRO A 62 100.10 2.92 -27.23
CA PRO A 62 99.41 1.63 -27.07
C PRO A 62 98.60 1.47 -25.77
N ASN A 63 98.67 2.42 -24.82
CA ASN A 63 98.01 2.35 -23.51
C ASN A 63 97.20 3.62 -23.15
N VAL A 64 96.94 4.50 -24.12
CA VAL A 64 96.18 5.73 -23.90
C VAL A 64 95.07 5.78 -24.95
N ASP A 65 93.83 5.84 -24.50
CA ASP A 65 92.66 5.91 -25.37
C ASP A 65 91.94 7.25 -25.24
N TRP A 66 90.90 7.47 -26.05
CA TRP A 66 90.09 8.68 -25.94
C TRP A 66 89.11 8.65 -24.76
N ALA A 67 88.95 7.51 -24.07
CA ALA A 67 87.93 7.34 -23.03
C ALA A 67 88.20 8.21 -21.79
N GLN A 68 89.47 8.47 -21.46
CA GLN A 68 89.87 9.36 -20.35
C GLN A 68 89.35 10.82 -20.47
N PHE A 69 88.99 11.26 -21.70
CA PHE A 69 88.50 12.62 -21.95
C PHE A 69 86.99 12.76 -21.75
N PHE A 70 86.25 11.66 -21.59
CA PHE A 70 84.82 11.66 -21.35
C PHE A 70 84.52 11.40 -19.86
N PRO A 71 83.63 12.18 -19.23
CA PRO A 71 83.26 11.98 -17.83
C PRO A 71 82.36 10.75 -17.67
N ASP A 72 82.49 10.03 -16.56
CA ASP A 72 81.47 9.09 -16.11
C ASP A 72 80.33 9.88 -15.42
N LEU A 73 79.10 9.69 -15.91
CA LEU A 73 77.90 10.36 -15.40
C LEU A 73 77.01 9.46 -14.55
N SER A 74 77.55 8.36 -14.02
CA SER A 74 76.88 7.56 -13.00
C SER A 74 76.52 8.41 -11.76
N PRO A 75 75.43 8.09 -11.02
CA PRO A 75 74.97 8.92 -9.89
C PRO A 75 76.03 9.20 -8.82
N SER A 76 76.97 8.26 -8.62
CA SER A 76 78.11 8.39 -7.71
C SER A 76 79.18 9.37 -8.18
N ASN A 77 79.36 9.55 -9.49
CA ASN A 77 80.45 10.33 -10.09
C ASN A 77 79.97 11.67 -10.70
N LEU A 78 78.65 11.92 -10.71
CA LEU A 78 78.05 13.14 -11.21
C LEU A 78 78.61 14.44 -10.57
N PRO A 79 78.88 14.52 -9.24
CA PRO A 79 79.47 15.71 -8.64
C PRO A 79 80.89 16.01 -9.16
N ASP A 80 81.69 14.97 -9.37
CA ASP A 80 83.06 15.09 -9.89
C ASP A 80 83.05 15.51 -11.37
N ALA A 81 82.16 14.92 -12.19
CA ALA A 81 81.98 15.31 -13.59
C ALA A 81 81.58 16.80 -13.75
N LEU A 82 80.71 17.31 -12.87
CA LEU A 82 80.31 18.73 -12.87
C LEU A 82 81.44 19.66 -12.40
N GLN A 83 82.26 19.23 -11.44
CA GLN A 83 83.46 19.99 -11.05
C GLN A 83 84.52 20.02 -12.16
N ARG A 84 84.74 18.87 -12.84
CA ARG A 84 85.62 18.78 -14.01
C ARG A 84 85.14 19.68 -15.15
N ALA A 85 83.84 19.74 -15.43
CA ALA A 85 83.29 20.66 -16.43
C ALA A 85 83.63 22.14 -16.15
N GLY A 86 83.81 22.55 -14.89
CA GLY A 86 84.23 23.92 -14.54
C GLY A 86 85.71 24.22 -14.82
N ARG A 87 86.54 23.19 -15.05
CA ARG A 87 88.00 23.30 -15.22
C ARG A 87 88.49 22.79 -16.59
N GLU A 88 87.75 21.86 -17.18
CA GLU A 88 88.06 21.13 -18.42
C GLU A 88 87.05 21.49 -19.53
N PRO A 89 87.44 22.32 -20.53
CA PRO A 89 86.54 22.76 -21.61
C PRO A 89 85.92 21.60 -22.41
N GLN A 90 86.66 20.50 -22.59
CA GLN A 90 86.19 19.31 -23.30
C GLN A 90 85.00 18.63 -22.60
N VAL A 91 85.03 18.58 -21.26
CA VAL A 91 83.95 18.00 -20.45
C VAL A 91 82.73 18.91 -20.48
N ALA A 92 82.93 20.23 -20.37
CA ALA A 92 81.85 21.21 -20.49
C ALA A 92 81.16 21.15 -21.86
N LEU A 93 81.95 21.03 -22.94
CA LEU A 93 81.43 20.91 -24.30
C LEU A 93 80.61 19.63 -24.49
N PHE A 94 81.09 18.50 -23.97
CA PHE A 94 80.35 17.23 -24.06
C PHE A 94 79.04 17.26 -23.24
N LEU A 95 79.06 17.81 -22.03
CA LEU A 95 77.84 17.99 -21.24
C LEU A 95 76.85 18.97 -21.90
N ALA A 96 77.35 20.03 -22.53
CA ALA A 96 76.52 20.93 -23.31
C ALA A 96 75.91 20.21 -24.52
N PHE A 97 76.67 19.36 -25.21
CA PHE A 97 76.15 18.50 -26.28
C PHE A 97 75.05 17.57 -25.78
N LEU A 98 75.23 16.87 -24.66
CA LEU A 98 74.19 15.99 -24.10
C LEU A 98 72.90 16.77 -23.79
N LYS A 99 73.02 17.98 -23.22
CA LYS A 99 71.87 18.86 -22.98
C LYS A 99 71.17 19.26 -24.28
N LEU A 100 71.92 19.61 -25.33
CA LEU A 100 71.34 19.95 -26.64
C LEU A 100 70.70 18.72 -27.31
N TYR A 101 71.32 17.54 -27.19
CA TYR A 101 70.83 16.29 -27.74
C TYR A 101 69.45 15.90 -27.17
N ARG A 102 69.13 16.28 -25.93
CA ARG A 102 67.80 16.05 -25.34
C ARG A 102 66.66 16.62 -26.18
N HIS A 103 66.87 17.72 -26.90
CA HIS A 103 65.84 18.27 -27.80
C HIS A 103 65.55 17.31 -28.96
N ALA A 104 66.59 16.81 -29.63
CA ALA A 104 66.44 15.82 -30.70
C ALA A 104 65.85 14.50 -30.18
N GLN A 105 66.28 14.05 -29.00
CA GLN A 105 65.72 12.87 -28.33
C GLN A 105 64.23 13.05 -28.03
N SER A 106 63.82 14.23 -27.56
CA SER A 106 62.42 14.55 -27.29
C SER A 106 61.57 14.57 -28.56
N GLU A 107 62.07 15.14 -29.66
CA GLU A 107 61.36 15.14 -30.95
C GLU A 107 61.22 13.74 -31.55
N LEU A 108 62.27 12.92 -31.43
CA LEU A 108 62.26 11.52 -31.86
C LEU A 108 61.24 10.72 -31.03
N ASN A 109 61.25 10.86 -29.71
CA ASN A 109 60.33 10.17 -28.81
C ASN A 109 58.88 10.66 -28.96
N ALA A 110 58.64 11.87 -29.48
CA ALA A 110 57.29 12.34 -29.83
C ALA A 110 56.73 11.69 -31.11
N LEU A 111 57.56 10.99 -31.92
CA LEU A 111 57.11 10.35 -33.15
C LEU A 111 56.09 9.23 -32.90
N THR A 112 56.24 8.46 -31.81
CA THR A 112 55.35 7.34 -31.47
C THR A 112 53.91 7.81 -31.25
N ALA A 113 53.75 8.92 -30.52
CA ALA A 113 52.44 9.56 -30.29
C ALA A 113 51.83 10.05 -31.61
N ARG A 114 52.60 10.80 -32.40
CA ARG A 114 52.14 11.33 -33.70
C ARG A 114 51.75 10.21 -34.67
N HIS A 115 52.51 9.13 -34.73
CA HIS A 115 52.22 7.99 -35.58
C HIS A 115 50.94 7.26 -35.14
N LEU A 116 50.74 7.08 -33.83
CA LEU A 116 49.52 6.47 -33.30
C LEU A 116 48.28 7.34 -33.62
N ASP A 117 48.38 8.65 -33.40
CA ASP A 117 47.28 9.58 -33.69
C ASP A 117 46.99 9.64 -35.20
N PHE A 118 48.03 9.63 -36.05
CA PHE A 118 47.88 9.52 -37.50
C PHE A 118 47.13 8.24 -37.90
N GLN A 119 47.51 7.09 -37.32
CA GLN A 119 46.84 5.83 -37.60
C GLN A 119 45.36 5.86 -37.19
N TYR A 120 45.04 6.41 -36.02
CA TYR A 120 43.66 6.47 -35.54
C TYR A 120 42.81 7.50 -36.29
N ARG A 121 43.33 8.72 -36.49
CA ARG A 121 42.55 9.86 -37.03
C ARG A 121 42.56 9.93 -38.56
N GLU A 122 43.69 9.66 -39.21
CA GLU A 122 43.82 9.83 -40.66
C GLU A 122 43.56 8.52 -41.43
N VAL A 123 44.15 7.42 -40.95
CA VAL A 123 44.04 6.11 -41.63
C VAL A 123 42.72 5.42 -41.29
N LEU A 124 42.44 5.21 -40.01
CA LEU A 124 41.23 4.52 -39.54
C LEU A 124 40.02 5.45 -39.42
N ARG A 125 40.24 6.78 -39.43
CA ARG A 125 39.20 7.81 -39.34
C ARG A 125 38.27 7.65 -38.13
N LEU A 126 38.85 7.21 -37.01
CA LEU A 126 38.16 7.19 -35.72
C LEU A 126 38.07 8.62 -35.20
N THR A 127 36.86 9.03 -34.82
CA THR A 127 36.60 10.34 -34.25
C THR A 127 36.44 10.24 -32.73
N PRO A 128 36.98 11.21 -31.96
CA PRO A 128 36.63 11.37 -30.54
C PRO A 128 35.13 11.53 -30.37
N ASN A 129 34.60 11.03 -29.25
CA ASN A 129 33.20 11.28 -28.91
C ASN A 129 33.00 12.77 -28.64
N SER A 130 31.95 13.35 -29.23
CA SER A 130 31.52 14.71 -28.89
C SER A 130 31.03 14.76 -27.45
N ALA A 131 30.97 15.97 -26.90
CA ALA A 131 30.34 16.17 -25.60
C ALA A 131 28.86 15.73 -25.67
N GLN A 132 28.38 15.11 -24.60
CA GLN A 132 26.98 14.72 -24.44
C GLN A 132 26.27 15.81 -23.62
N PRO A 133 25.13 16.33 -24.10
CA PRO A 133 24.37 17.32 -23.35
C PRO A 133 23.86 16.71 -22.04
N ASP A 134 23.81 17.54 -20.99
CA ASP A 134 23.09 17.19 -19.76
C ASP A 134 21.58 17.44 -19.91
N HIS A 135 20.83 16.74 -19.07
CA HIS A 135 19.38 16.80 -18.98
C HIS A 135 18.97 17.36 -17.61
N ALA A 136 17.84 18.03 -17.55
CA ALA A 136 17.24 18.50 -16.31
C ALA A 136 15.71 18.38 -16.35
N HIS A 137 15.08 18.34 -15.18
CA HIS A 137 13.63 18.45 -15.04
C HIS A 137 13.29 19.88 -14.62
N LEU A 138 12.39 20.54 -15.35
CA LEU A 138 11.88 21.86 -14.99
C LEU A 138 10.43 21.76 -14.55
N VAL A 139 10.08 22.44 -13.47
CA VAL A 139 8.71 22.62 -13.00
C VAL A 139 8.24 24.02 -13.35
N LEU A 140 7.13 24.09 -14.08
CA LEU A 140 6.58 25.33 -14.60
C LEU A 140 5.37 25.75 -13.78
N GLN A 141 5.49 26.88 -13.07
CA GLN A 141 4.39 27.42 -12.28
C GLN A 141 3.59 28.44 -13.10
N PRO A 142 2.30 28.18 -13.39
CA PRO A 142 1.45 29.16 -14.04
C PRO A 142 1.00 30.27 -13.06
N LYS A 143 0.61 31.44 -13.59
CA LYS A 143 0.01 32.52 -12.81
C LYS A 143 -1.35 32.08 -12.24
N LYS A 144 -1.75 32.66 -11.10
CA LYS A 144 -3.09 32.48 -10.55
C LYS A 144 -4.14 32.83 -11.61
N ASN A 145 -5.04 31.89 -11.90
CA ASN A 145 -6.10 32.00 -12.92
C ASN A 145 -5.61 32.12 -14.37
N ALA A 146 -4.40 31.66 -14.69
CA ALA A 146 -3.98 31.51 -16.08
C ALA A 146 -4.78 30.41 -16.80
N ASN A 147 -4.90 30.52 -18.12
CA ASN A 147 -5.33 29.39 -18.95
C ASN A 147 -4.19 28.35 -19.05
N SER A 148 -4.50 27.16 -19.56
CA SER A 148 -3.48 26.17 -19.89
C SER A 148 -2.44 26.74 -20.86
N ILE A 149 -1.18 26.41 -20.61
CA ILE A 149 -0.03 26.91 -21.37
C ILE A 149 0.50 25.76 -22.20
N VAL A 150 0.56 25.92 -23.52
CA VAL A 150 1.20 24.95 -24.40
C VAL A 150 2.69 25.27 -24.45
N VAL A 151 3.51 24.28 -24.15
CA VAL A 151 4.97 24.31 -24.27
C VAL A 151 5.34 23.37 -25.41
N PRO A 152 5.59 23.89 -26.62
CA PRO A 152 6.11 23.09 -27.71
C PRO A 152 7.47 22.49 -27.35
N ALA A 153 7.78 21.33 -27.95
CA ALA A 153 9.15 20.86 -28.03
C ALA A 153 10.04 21.97 -28.64
N ASP A 154 11.31 21.98 -28.28
CA ASP A 154 12.30 23.01 -28.65
C ASP A 154 12.11 24.39 -27.99
N THR A 155 11.17 24.54 -27.04
CA THR A 155 11.05 25.79 -26.25
C THR A 155 12.32 26.01 -25.44
N GLU A 156 12.92 27.20 -25.54
CA GLU A 156 14.22 27.53 -24.95
C GLU A 156 14.12 28.13 -23.54
N PHE A 157 14.95 27.60 -22.64
CA PHE A 157 15.15 28.02 -21.25
C PHE A 157 16.62 28.36 -21.02
N SER A 158 16.91 29.33 -20.16
CA SER A 158 18.27 29.81 -19.89
C SER A 158 18.68 29.46 -18.47
N ALA A 159 19.90 28.95 -18.32
CA ALA A 159 20.62 28.87 -17.05
C ALA A 159 21.83 29.79 -17.13
N LYS A 160 21.83 30.86 -16.33
CA LYS A 160 22.82 31.95 -16.47
C LYS A 160 22.73 32.56 -17.91
N PRO A 161 23.54 33.59 -18.27
CA PRO A 161 23.42 34.23 -19.59
C PRO A 161 23.77 33.33 -20.77
N ASP A 162 24.52 32.25 -20.54
CA ASP A 162 25.22 31.54 -21.62
C ASP A 162 24.71 30.12 -21.88
N LEU A 163 23.97 29.45 -20.97
CA LEU A 163 23.52 28.05 -21.18
C LEU A 163 22.04 28.01 -21.58
N ILE A 164 21.75 27.40 -22.74
CA ILE A 164 20.39 27.27 -23.27
C ILE A 164 19.97 25.80 -23.26
N TYR A 165 18.85 25.52 -22.60
CA TYR A 165 18.16 24.22 -22.56
C TYR A 165 16.89 24.27 -23.42
N THR A 166 16.50 23.14 -23.99
CA THR A 166 15.27 23.01 -24.78
C THR A 166 14.36 21.91 -24.26
N ALA A 167 13.05 22.15 -24.30
CA ALA A 167 12.05 21.12 -23.99
C ALA A 167 12.11 19.95 -24.98
N ASP A 168 12.15 18.72 -24.46
CA ASP A 168 12.27 17.52 -25.30
C ASP A 168 10.95 17.07 -25.92
N ILE A 169 9.83 17.39 -25.25
CA ILE A 169 8.48 16.95 -25.62
C ILE A 169 7.49 18.11 -25.62
N ASN A 170 6.39 17.92 -26.34
CA ASN A 170 5.26 18.84 -26.28
C ASN A 170 4.48 18.59 -24.98
N SER A 171 4.36 19.61 -24.15
CA SER A 171 3.65 19.52 -22.87
C SER A 171 2.59 20.61 -22.74
N VAL A 172 1.56 20.32 -21.94
CA VAL A 172 0.52 21.29 -21.59
C VAL A 172 0.56 21.49 -20.10
N ILE A 173 0.84 22.70 -19.67
CA ILE A 173 0.93 23.10 -18.27
C ILE A 173 -0.43 23.61 -17.82
N GLN A 174 -0.97 23.00 -16.77
CA GLN A 174 -2.29 23.34 -16.23
C GLN A 174 -2.18 24.24 -15.00
N PRO A 175 -3.13 25.16 -14.76
CA PRO A 175 -3.18 26.00 -13.55
C PRO A 175 -3.63 25.22 -12.30
N VAL A 176 -2.94 24.11 -12.00
CA VAL A 176 -3.24 23.16 -10.92
C VAL A 176 -2.25 23.28 -9.77
N SER A 177 -2.63 22.74 -8.62
CA SER A 177 -1.76 22.62 -7.44
C SER A 177 -1.94 21.25 -6.80
N LEU A 178 -0.86 20.73 -6.22
CA LEU A 178 -0.88 19.54 -5.40
C LEU A 178 -1.61 19.88 -4.09
N ASN A 179 -2.66 19.13 -3.77
CA ASN A 179 -3.46 19.32 -2.56
C ASN A 179 -3.01 18.36 -1.46
N ALA A 180 -2.86 17.08 -1.79
CA ALA A 180 -2.46 16.06 -0.84
C ALA A 180 -1.73 14.89 -1.52
N LEU A 181 -0.80 14.29 -0.79
CA LEU A 181 -0.18 13.01 -1.11
C LEU A 181 -0.54 12.01 0.00
N ARG A 182 -1.08 10.86 -0.38
CA ARG A 182 -1.55 9.82 0.54
C ARG A 182 -1.00 8.47 0.12
N SER A 183 -0.84 7.57 1.07
CA SER A 183 -0.50 6.18 0.75
C SER A 183 -1.37 5.20 1.52
N LEU A 184 -1.53 4.02 0.95
CA LEU A 184 -2.22 2.89 1.55
C LEU A 184 -1.41 1.64 1.27
N THR A 185 -1.10 0.85 2.30
CA THR A 185 -0.32 -0.38 2.18
C THR A 185 -1.03 -1.53 2.83
N ILE A 186 -0.89 -2.73 2.24
CA ILE A 186 -1.35 -3.97 2.87
C ILE A 186 -0.13 -4.72 3.36
N SER A 187 -0.08 -4.97 4.67
CA SER A 187 0.90 -5.85 5.26
C SER A 187 0.35 -7.28 5.30
N PRO A 188 1.14 -8.32 4.98
CA PRO A 188 0.78 -9.71 5.23
C PRO A 188 0.54 -10.02 6.72
N SER A 189 1.04 -9.17 7.63
CA SER A 189 0.93 -9.36 9.08
C SER A 189 -0.23 -8.60 9.74
N SER A 190 -0.89 -7.70 9.01
CA SER A 190 -1.95 -6.84 9.55
C SER A 190 -3.31 -7.17 8.92
N PRO A 191 -4.40 -7.30 9.71
CA PRO A 191 -5.73 -7.56 9.18
C PRO A 191 -6.35 -6.32 8.54
N VAL A 192 -5.89 -5.13 8.92
CA VAL A 192 -6.32 -3.86 8.35
C VAL A 192 -5.19 -3.26 7.51
N PRO A 193 -5.51 -2.59 6.39
CA PRO A 193 -4.52 -1.79 5.67
C PRO A 193 -3.91 -0.73 6.60
N GLN A 194 -2.68 -0.32 6.35
CA GLN A 194 -2.07 0.83 7.00
C GLN A 194 -2.08 2.01 6.03
N HIS A 195 -2.20 3.23 6.54
CA HIS A 195 -2.33 4.41 5.69
C HIS A 195 -1.41 5.54 6.15
N ALA A 196 -1.06 6.40 5.19
CA ALA A 196 -0.49 7.71 5.45
C ALA A 196 -1.46 8.77 4.92
N ALA A 197 -1.92 9.66 5.79
CA ALA A 197 -2.68 10.84 5.42
C ALA A 197 -1.79 11.89 4.74
N ILE A 198 -0.50 11.89 5.07
CA ILE A 198 0.57 12.68 4.47
C ILE A 198 1.68 11.69 4.11
N ALA A 199 1.81 11.34 2.83
CA ALA A 199 2.72 10.28 2.40
C ALA A 199 4.21 10.65 2.54
N ASP A 200 4.54 11.93 2.39
CA ASP A 200 5.88 12.52 2.50
C ASP A 200 6.28 12.83 3.95
N SER A 201 5.83 12.01 4.91
CA SER A 201 6.15 12.13 6.33
C SER A 201 6.64 10.80 6.90
N LEU A 202 7.37 10.86 8.02
CA LEU A 202 7.97 9.67 8.65
C LEU A 202 6.89 8.73 9.23
N ASP A 203 5.90 9.29 9.92
CA ASP A 203 4.82 8.58 10.60
C ASP A 203 3.52 8.44 9.78
N GLY A 204 3.51 8.97 8.55
CA GLY A 204 2.32 9.10 7.71
C GLY A 204 1.26 10.11 8.19
N LEU A 205 1.51 10.86 9.28
CA LEU A 205 0.60 11.83 9.89
C LEU A 205 1.15 13.28 9.89
N GLY A 206 2.32 13.49 9.30
CA GLY A 206 2.93 14.82 9.10
C GLY A 206 4.25 15.05 9.86
N GLU A 207 4.83 14.04 10.51
CA GLU A 207 6.17 14.17 11.10
C GLU A 207 7.24 14.41 10.00
N PRO A 208 8.03 15.48 10.08
CA PRO A 208 9.04 15.79 9.07
C PRO A 208 10.08 14.67 8.90
N LEU A 209 10.51 14.45 7.66
CA LEU A 209 11.57 13.50 7.36
C LEU A 209 12.92 13.99 7.93
N PRO A 210 13.80 13.09 8.41
CA PRO A 210 15.15 13.45 8.86
C PRO A 210 15.98 14.11 7.75
N GLU A 211 16.75 15.16 8.06
CA GLU A 211 17.62 15.83 7.08
C GLU A 211 18.65 14.88 6.43
N GLU A 212 19.08 13.85 7.17
CA GLU A 212 20.02 12.83 6.69
C GLU A 212 19.39 11.87 5.67
N GLN A 213 18.06 11.69 5.71
CA GLN A 213 17.29 10.80 4.83
C GLN A 213 15.96 11.46 4.41
N PRO A 214 16.00 12.43 3.49
CA PRO A 214 14.82 13.17 3.03
C PRO A 214 14.04 12.34 1.98
N SER A 215 13.81 11.05 2.24
CA SER A 215 13.11 10.14 1.32
C SER A 215 12.14 9.20 2.03
N TRP A 216 11.02 8.88 1.37
CA TRP A 216 9.96 8.05 1.94
C TRP A 216 9.52 6.94 0.99
N HIS A 217 8.82 5.93 1.51
CA HIS A 217 8.27 4.85 0.69
C HIS A 217 6.95 5.28 0.03
N PRO A 218 6.84 5.34 -1.31
CA PRO A 218 5.62 5.80 -2.00
C PRO A 218 4.38 4.98 -1.69
N PHE A 219 4.58 3.68 -1.50
CA PHE A 219 3.52 2.70 -1.31
C PHE A 219 3.37 2.26 0.15
N GLY A 220 3.92 3.04 1.08
CA GLY A 220 3.90 2.77 2.53
C GLY A 220 4.81 1.63 2.99
N TYR A 221 5.14 1.60 4.28
CA TYR A 221 5.97 0.56 4.90
C TYR A 221 5.45 0.19 6.30
N GLU A 222 5.66 -1.06 6.73
CA GLU A 222 4.89 -1.68 7.81
C GLU A 222 5.16 -1.12 9.21
N ARG A 223 6.38 -0.65 9.49
CA ARG A 223 6.81 -0.31 10.86
C ARG A 223 6.41 1.08 11.33
N GLU A 224 5.92 1.94 10.43
CA GLU A 224 5.82 3.38 10.71
C GLU A 224 4.41 3.96 10.48
N LEU A 225 3.49 3.19 9.88
CA LEU A 225 2.18 3.71 9.49
C LEU A 225 1.03 3.28 10.41
N PRO A 226 0.09 4.19 10.73
CA PRO A 226 -1.08 3.89 11.53
C PRO A 226 -2.08 2.97 10.79
N PRO A 227 -2.81 2.11 11.52
CA PRO A 227 -3.87 1.30 10.95
C PRO A 227 -4.95 2.19 10.34
N ALA A 228 -5.43 1.82 9.16
CA ALA A 228 -6.52 2.49 8.48
C ALA A 228 -7.88 2.06 9.03
N ARG A 229 -8.88 2.95 8.90
CA ARG A 229 -10.28 2.54 9.05
C ARG A 229 -10.60 1.50 7.98
N HIS A 230 -11.09 0.34 8.40
CA HIS A 230 -11.44 -0.76 7.52
C HIS A 230 -12.70 -1.45 8.07
N GLY A 231 -13.69 -1.65 7.22
CA GLY A 231 -14.98 -2.17 7.67
C GLY A 231 -16.11 -1.92 6.68
N PHE A 232 -17.34 -2.03 7.16
CA PHE A 232 -18.54 -1.72 6.40
C PHE A 232 -19.58 -1.05 7.28
N ALA A 233 -20.52 -0.34 6.67
CA ALA A 233 -21.63 0.29 7.37
C ALA A 233 -22.94 0.00 6.65
N ILE A 234 -24.02 -0.05 7.41
CA ILE A 234 -25.38 -0.30 6.93
C ILE A 234 -26.25 0.87 7.31
N SER A 235 -26.96 1.42 6.33
CA SER A 235 -27.98 2.43 6.60
C SER A 235 -29.38 1.88 6.31
N SER A 236 -30.27 2.02 7.28
CA SER A 236 -31.67 1.59 7.14
C SER A 236 -32.60 2.33 8.09
N PRO A 237 -33.83 2.70 7.67
CA PRO A 237 -34.86 3.20 8.58
C PRO A 237 -35.23 2.24 9.72
N MET A 238 -34.88 0.96 9.59
CA MET A 238 -35.02 -0.03 10.66
C MET A 238 -34.22 0.32 11.91
N LEU A 239 -33.14 1.08 11.75
CA LEU A 239 -32.22 1.43 12.83
C LEU A 239 -32.67 2.65 13.64
N VAL A 240 -33.84 3.26 13.36
CA VAL A 240 -34.38 4.31 14.24
C VAL A 240 -34.81 3.64 15.54
N LEU A 241 -34.10 3.86 16.65
CA LEU A 241 -34.32 3.12 17.91
C LEU A 241 -34.22 4.08 19.10
N ARG A 242 -35.34 4.51 19.66
CA ARG A 242 -35.37 5.60 20.65
C ARG A 242 -34.89 5.21 22.04
N GLU A 243 -35.44 4.15 22.60
CA GLU A 243 -35.21 3.80 24.01
C GLU A 243 -35.55 2.32 24.26
N GLY A 244 -35.30 1.88 25.49
CA GLY A 244 -35.46 0.49 25.90
C GLY A 244 -34.27 -0.37 25.49
N THR A 245 -34.30 -1.66 25.84
CA THR A 245 -33.27 -2.59 25.40
C THR A 245 -33.53 -2.95 23.95
N ARG A 246 -32.54 -2.68 23.09
CA ARG A 246 -32.64 -2.79 21.64
C ARG A 246 -31.64 -3.82 21.15
N VAL A 247 -32.12 -4.83 20.43
CA VAL A 247 -31.28 -5.85 19.80
C VAL A 247 -31.47 -5.76 18.29
N VAL A 248 -30.36 -5.56 17.57
CA VAL A 248 -30.33 -5.51 16.12
C VAL A 248 -29.63 -6.76 15.61
N THR A 249 -30.36 -7.61 14.91
CA THR A 249 -29.82 -8.77 14.22
C THR A 249 -29.62 -8.46 12.74
N LEU A 250 -28.36 -8.43 12.31
CA LEU A 250 -27.95 -8.33 10.92
C LEU A 250 -27.72 -9.72 10.34
N THR A 251 -28.48 -10.10 9.33
CA THR A 251 -28.27 -11.34 8.58
C THR A 251 -27.61 -11.05 7.24
N LEU A 252 -26.48 -11.71 6.97
CA LEU A 252 -25.72 -11.60 5.74
C LEU A 252 -25.69 -12.95 5.04
N ASP A 253 -26.15 -12.99 3.81
CA ASP A 253 -25.96 -14.13 2.91
C ASP A 253 -24.70 -13.86 2.08
N ILE A 254 -23.74 -14.77 2.15
CA ILE A 254 -22.43 -14.66 1.52
C ILE A 254 -22.20 -15.87 0.62
N GLN A 255 -21.65 -15.67 -0.56
CA GLN A 255 -21.32 -16.76 -1.48
C GLN A 255 -20.02 -17.45 -1.06
N LEU A 256 -20.03 -18.79 -1.01
CA LEU A 256 -18.87 -19.60 -0.68
C LEU A 256 -17.77 -19.45 -1.74
N THR A 257 -16.56 -19.21 -1.26
CA THR A 257 -15.28 -19.26 -1.98
C THR A 257 -14.32 -20.19 -1.24
N ASP A 258 -13.19 -20.56 -1.87
CA ASP A 258 -12.18 -21.43 -1.27
C ASP A 258 -11.58 -20.86 0.04
N THR A 259 -11.71 -19.53 0.26
CA THR A 259 -11.18 -18.81 1.42
C THR A 259 -12.23 -18.53 2.50
N THR A 260 -13.47 -19.01 2.36
CA THR A 260 -14.56 -18.70 3.31
C THR A 260 -14.22 -19.15 4.74
N PRO A 261 -14.35 -18.27 5.76
CA PRO A 261 -13.95 -18.60 7.13
C PRO A 261 -14.89 -19.63 7.75
N SER A 262 -14.35 -20.49 8.62
CA SER A 262 -15.13 -21.45 9.41
C SER A 262 -16.02 -20.76 10.45
N GLU A 263 -17.01 -21.49 11.00
CA GLU A 263 -17.89 -20.97 12.07
C GLU A 263 -17.10 -20.42 13.28
N SER A 264 -16.04 -21.11 13.71
CA SER A 264 -15.21 -20.66 14.83
C SER A 264 -14.40 -19.39 14.52
N GLU A 265 -13.89 -19.28 13.29
CA GLU A 265 -13.12 -18.10 12.84
C GLU A 265 -14.03 -16.89 12.71
N ALA A 266 -15.18 -17.05 12.04
CA ALA A 266 -16.20 -16.01 11.91
C ALA A 266 -16.70 -15.53 13.28
N LYS A 267 -16.96 -16.46 14.21
CA LYS A 267 -17.38 -16.13 15.58
C LYS A 267 -16.32 -15.30 16.31
N SER A 268 -15.07 -15.76 16.32
CA SER A 268 -13.96 -15.02 16.93
C SER A 268 -13.76 -13.64 16.31
N PHE A 269 -13.89 -13.53 14.99
CA PHE A 269 -13.74 -12.28 14.26
C PHE A 269 -14.78 -11.24 14.69
N PHE A 270 -16.08 -11.57 14.62
CA PHE A 270 -17.13 -10.61 14.93
C PHE A 270 -17.27 -10.31 16.43
N GLU A 271 -17.05 -11.29 17.32
CA GLU A 271 -17.26 -11.10 18.77
C GLU A 271 -16.10 -10.38 19.45
N THR A 272 -14.87 -10.55 18.95
CA THR A 272 -13.65 -10.03 19.62
C THR A 272 -12.96 -8.91 18.84
N HIS A 273 -13.10 -8.87 17.52
CA HIS A 273 -12.28 -8.02 16.65
C HIS A 273 -13.08 -7.06 15.77
N VAL A 274 -14.39 -6.93 16.00
CA VAL A 274 -15.24 -5.96 15.30
C VAL A 274 -15.96 -5.10 16.31
N SER A 275 -15.77 -3.78 16.21
CA SER A 275 -16.54 -2.79 16.96
C SER A 275 -17.77 -2.35 16.16
N VAL A 276 -18.93 -2.31 16.83
CA VAL A 276 -20.20 -1.93 16.23
C VAL A 276 -20.70 -0.64 16.85
N GLU A 277 -20.92 0.37 16.02
CA GLU A 277 -21.36 1.70 16.42
C GLU A 277 -22.63 2.11 15.67
N PHE A 278 -23.52 2.85 16.32
CA PHE A 278 -24.77 3.38 15.76
C PHE A 278 -24.77 4.91 15.75
N SER A 279 -25.49 5.53 14.82
CA SER A 279 -25.59 6.99 14.76
C SER A 279 -26.44 7.56 15.91
N GLY A 280 -25.82 8.30 16.83
CA GLY A 280 -26.48 9.10 17.86
C GLY A 280 -26.67 10.57 17.44
N GLU A 281 -27.21 11.40 18.35
CA GLU A 281 -27.52 12.82 18.08
C GLU A 281 -26.25 13.68 18.00
N GLU A 282 -25.30 13.47 18.90
CA GLU A 282 -24.02 14.20 18.94
C GLU A 282 -22.80 13.28 18.75
N GLU A 283 -22.90 11.98 19.07
CA GLU A 283 -21.79 11.03 19.01
C GLU A 283 -22.22 9.63 18.50
N TRP A 284 -21.22 8.79 18.19
CA TRP A 284 -21.43 7.39 17.80
C TRP A 284 -21.70 6.53 19.04
N LEU A 285 -22.79 5.76 19.03
CA LEU A 285 -23.23 4.91 20.13
C LEU A 285 -22.65 3.50 19.98
N LEU A 286 -21.78 3.10 20.90
CA LEU A 286 -21.18 1.76 20.88
C LEU A 286 -22.17 0.69 21.36
N ALA A 287 -22.23 -0.46 20.66
CA ALA A 287 -22.99 -1.62 21.11
C ALA A 287 -22.41 -2.20 22.42
N SER A 288 -23.28 -2.56 23.38
CA SER A 288 -22.86 -3.15 24.66
C SER A 288 -22.42 -4.60 24.52
N ASP A 289 -23.00 -5.34 23.58
CA ASP A 289 -22.67 -6.74 23.28
C ASP A 289 -22.83 -7.03 21.78
N VAL A 290 -21.92 -7.85 21.24
CA VAL A 290 -21.91 -8.27 19.83
C VAL A 290 -21.65 -9.78 19.79
N SER A 291 -22.62 -10.54 19.27
CA SER A 291 -22.53 -12.01 19.22
C SER A 291 -22.95 -12.57 17.86
N LEU A 292 -22.27 -13.64 17.42
CA LEU A 292 -22.68 -14.38 16.22
C LEU A 292 -23.66 -15.49 16.62
N GLU A 293 -24.95 -15.26 16.38
CA GLU A 293 -26.04 -16.17 16.80
C GLU A 293 -26.13 -17.43 15.93
N SER A 294 -25.85 -17.30 14.62
CA SER A 294 -25.93 -18.43 13.70
C SER A 294 -24.93 -18.32 12.56
N TYR A 295 -24.34 -19.46 12.22
CA TYR A 295 -23.55 -19.70 11.02
C TYR A 295 -24.15 -20.92 10.31
N GLN A 296 -24.82 -20.72 9.17
CA GLN A 296 -25.47 -21.83 8.45
C GLN A 296 -24.91 -21.96 7.03
N LEU A 297 -24.29 -23.10 6.77
CA LEU A 297 -23.78 -23.46 5.45
C LEU A 297 -24.89 -24.13 4.64
N THR A 298 -25.30 -23.49 3.54
CA THR A 298 -26.42 -23.94 2.69
C THR A 298 -25.97 -23.99 1.24
N GLY A 299 -25.52 -25.18 0.79
CA GLY A 299 -25.00 -25.36 -0.56
C GLY A 299 -23.76 -24.50 -0.81
N ASP A 300 -23.87 -23.54 -1.74
CA ASP A 300 -22.80 -22.60 -2.14
C ASP A 300 -22.93 -21.22 -1.46
N SER A 301 -23.69 -21.12 -0.36
CA SER A 301 -23.81 -19.88 0.44
C SER A 301 -23.71 -20.12 1.95
N VAL A 302 -23.17 -19.14 2.66
CA VAL A 302 -23.17 -19.05 4.13
C VAL A 302 -24.11 -17.94 4.56
N THR A 303 -25.01 -18.24 5.48
CA THR A 303 -25.85 -17.24 6.15
C THR A 303 -25.30 -16.98 7.55
N LEU A 304 -24.89 -15.74 7.81
CA LEU A 304 -24.39 -15.25 9.09
C LEU A 304 -25.46 -14.39 9.76
N ALA A 305 -25.74 -14.59 11.05
CA ALA A 305 -26.61 -13.71 11.82
C ALA A 305 -25.84 -13.10 13.00
N LEU A 306 -25.54 -11.80 12.89
CA LEU A 306 -24.84 -11.01 13.89
C LEU A 306 -25.85 -10.24 14.75
N SER A 307 -25.81 -10.43 16.05
CA SER A 307 -26.71 -9.78 17.02
C SER A 307 -25.95 -8.72 17.81
N CYS A 308 -26.46 -7.50 17.81
CA CYS A 308 -25.86 -6.35 18.47
C CYS A 308 -26.86 -5.76 19.46
N THR A 309 -26.46 -5.58 20.71
CA THR A 309 -27.32 -5.08 21.78
C THR A 309 -26.96 -3.63 22.16
N LEU A 310 -27.98 -2.81 22.37
CA LEU A 310 -27.89 -1.51 23.03
C LEU A 310 -28.72 -1.56 24.31
N ASP A 311 -28.12 -1.13 25.41
CA ASP A 311 -28.74 -1.14 26.74
C ASP A 311 -29.87 -0.11 26.83
N ALA A 312 -30.72 -0.24 27.84
CA ALA A 312 -31.86 0.68 28.02
C ALA A 312 -31.45 2.12 28.31
N ASP A 313 -30.27 2.32 28.90
CA ASP A 313 -29.73 3.63 29.30
C ASP A 313 -28.98 4.34 28.16
N SER A 314 -28.72 3.66 27.03
CA SER A 314 -28.03 4.27 25.89
C SER A 314 -28.92 5.30 25.18
N ASP A 315 -28.31 6.35 24.62
CA ASP A 315 -29.05 7.38 23.90
C ASP A 315 -29.80 6.86 22.66
N PRO A 316 -30.77 7.63 22.12
CA PRO A 316 -31.52 7.26 20.92
C PRO A 316 -30.63 7.10 19.68
N VAL A 317 -30.87 6.03 18.91
CA VAL A 317 -30.31 5.90 17.55
C VAL A 317 -31.15 6.73 16.59
N VAL A 318 -30.55 7.78 16.04
CA VAL A 318 -31.21 8.80 15.22
C VAL A 318 -30.67 8.79 13.78
N PRO A 319 -31.40 9.37 12.82
CA PRO A 319 -30.89 9.56 11.46
C PRO A 319 -29.52 10.24 11.43
N PHE A 320 -28.64 9.78 10.54
CA PHE A 320 -27.31 10.36 10.40
C PHE A 320 -27.38 11.84 9.99
N ASP A 321 -26.74 12.71 10.77
CA ASP A 321 -26.54 14.13 10.44
C ASP A 321 -25.06 14.38 10.13
N PRO A 322 -24.71 14.77 8.89
CA PRO A 322 -23.33 15.05 8.51
C PRO A 322 -22.70 16.25 9.23
N ASN A 323 -23.47 17.10 9.91
CA ASN A 323 -22.94 18.21 10.70
C ASN A 323 -22.61 17.81 12.15
N ALA A 324 -23.24 16.75 12.66
CA ALA A 324 -23.03 16.25 14.02
C ALA A 324 -22.01 15.10 14.05
N LEU A 325 -22.09 14.18 13.09
CA LEU A 325 -21.26 12.98 13.04
C LEU A 325 -20.28 13.01 11.86
N GLU A 326 -19.04 12.65 12.14
CA GLU A 326 -18.03 12.40 11.09
C GLU A 326 -18.34 11.09 10.34
N GLY A 327 -18.03 11.07 9.03
CA GLY A 327 -18.16 9.86 8.19
C GLY A 327 -18.67 10.14 6.78
N GLY A 328 -19.36 11.25 6.57
CA GLY A 328 -19.75 11.72 5.24
C GLY A 328 -20.70 10.79 4.48
N PHE A 329 -21.58 10.06 5.18
CA PHE A 329 -22.56 9.16 4.54
C PHE A 329 -23.66 9.96 3.83
N ASP A 330 -23.95 9.60 2.57
CA ASP A 330 -25.07 10.19 1.80
C ASP A 330 -26.39 9.48 2.12
N THR A 331 -26.86 9.65 3.35
CA THR A 331 -28.10 9.04 3.84
C THR A 331 -28.84 9.95 4.81
N VAL A 332 -30.16 9.77 4.87
CA VAL A 332 -31.07 10.41 5.83
C VAL A 332 -31.68 9.38 6.79
N ALA A 333 -31.17 8.15 6.77
CA ALA A 333 -31.53 7.09 7.70
C ALA A 333 -30.37 6.86 8.67
N PRO A 334 -30.62 6.25 9.84
CA PRO A 334 -29.55 5.92 10.78
C PRO A 334 -28.54 4.96 10.16
N VAL A 335 -27.33 4.95 10.71
CA VAL A 335 -26.19 4.16 10.22
C VAL A 335 -25.67 3.27 11.36
N MET A 336 -25.47 2.00 11.04
CA MET A 336 -24.76 1.01 11.85
C MET A 336 -23.39 0.76 11.20
N LYS A 337 -22.31 1.12 11.88
CA LYS A 337 -20.92 1.02 11.40
C LYS A 337 -20.23 -0.16 12.09
N LEU A 338 -19.62 -1.02 11.30
CA LEU A 338 -18.84 -2.16 11.78
C LEU A 338 -17.38 -1.96 11.35
N SER A 339 -16.51 -1.72 12.33
CA SER A 339 -15.09 -1.44 12.11
C SER A 339 -14.25 -2.62 12.57
N VAL A 340 -13.29 -3.04 11.74
CA VAL A 340 -12.37 -4.13 12.06
C VAL A 340 -11.21 -3.58 12.89
N GLU A 341 -10.93 -4.22 14.01
CA GLU A 341 -9.83 -3.86 14.91
C GLU A 341 -8.47 -4.33 14.35
N ALA A 342 -7.41 -3.60 14.67
CA ALA A 342 -6.07 -3.87 14.12
C ALA A 342 -5.45 -5.20 14.59
N ASN A 343 -5.99 -5.83 15.62
CA ASN A 343 -5.55 -7.12 16.17
C ASN A 343 -6.35 -8.32 15.63
N ALA A 344 -7.29 -8.11 14.69
CA ALA A 344 -8.05 -9.18 14.05
C ALA A 344 -7.17 -10.23 13.34
N ASP A 345 -7.74 -11.41 13.12
CA ASP A 345 -7.10 -12.44 12.31
C ASP A 345 -7.01 -12.01 10.83
N VAL A 346 -5.80 -12.01 10.28
CA VAL A 346 -5.53 -11.55 8.91
C VAL A 346 -6.23 -12.42 7.87
N GLY A 347 -6.24 -13.74 8.07
CA GLY A 347 -6.84 -14.69 7.13
C GLY A 347 -8.34 -14.46 7.00
N THR A 348 -9.02 -14.32 8.13
CA THR A 348 -10.47 -14.09 8.20
C THR A 348 -10.86 -12.72 7.61
N ALA A 349 -10.10 -11.67 7.90
CA ALA A 349 -10.33 -10.34 7.30
C ALA A 349 -10.18 -10.37 5.78
N THR A 350 -9.14 -11.04 5.26
CA THR A 350 -8.92 -11.22 3.82
C THR A 350 -10.06 -12.01 3.18
N ALA A 351 -10.50 -13.10 3.80
CA ALA A 351 -11.63 -13.88 3.31
C ALA A 351 -12.91 -13.03 3.13
N PHE A 352 -13.26 -12.20 4.12
CA PHE A 352 -14.42 -11.30 4.01
C PHE A 352 -14.25 -10.17 2.98
N SER A 353 -13.02 -9.85 2.57
CA SER A 353 -12.75 -8.92 1.46
C SER A 353 -12.89 -9.56 0.07
N GLU A 354 -12.93 -10.89 -0.02
CA GLU A 354 -13.09 -11.65 -1.27
C GLU A 354 -14.52 -12.23 -1.43
N CYS A 355 -15.19 -12.50 -0.31
CA CYS A 355 -16.49 -13.14 -0.28
C CYS A 355 -17.63 -12.19 -0.71
N ALA A 356 -18.37 -12.57 -1.76
CA ALA A 356 -19.46 -11.77 -2.32
C ALA A 356 -20.73 -11.80 -1.44
N VAL A 357 -21.31 -10.63 -1.15
CA VAL A 357 -22.58 -10.52 -0.41
C VAL A 357 -23.76 -10.68 -1.37
N SER A 358 -24.61 -11.67 -1.11
CA SER A 358 -25.78 -12.02 -1.92
C SER A 358 -27.12 -11.60 -1.33
N GLY A 359 -27.16 -11.28 -0.04
CA GLY A 359 -28.38 -10.87 0.65
C GLY A 359 -28.07 -10.20 1.98
N ILE A 360 -28.84 -9.17 2.31
CA ILE A 360 -28.76 -8.45 3.57
C ILE A 360 -30.17 -8.34 4.15
N LYS A 361 -30.34 -8.72 5.41
CA LYS A 361 -31.61 -8.63 6.14
C LYS A 361 -31.37 -8.02 7.51
N LEU A 362 -32.28 -7.16 7.96
CA LEU A 362 -32.23 -6.57 9.30
C LEU A 362 -33.47 -6.95 10.09
N LYS A 363 -33.24 -7.38 11.33
CA LYS A 363 -34.28 -7.60 12.33
C LYS A 363 -33.98 -6.75 13.55
N THR A 364 -34.98 -6.04 14.05
CA THR A 364 -34.86 -5.22 15.26
C THR A 364 -35.87 -5.68 16.30
N LEU A 365 -35.40 -5.98 17.49
CA LEU A 365 -36.20 -6.30 18.66
C LEU A 365 -36.03 -5.17 19.67
N VAL A 366 -37.11 -4.51 20.05
CA VAL A 366 -37.10 -3.48 21.10
C VAL A 366 -37.99 -3.93 22.23
N SER A 367 -37.56 -3.69 23.47
CA SER A 367 -38.30 -4.06 24.68
C SER A 367 -38.22 -2.97 25.74
N GLY A 368 -39.28 -2.83 26.54
CA GLY A 368 -39.30 -1.86 27.64
C GLY A 368 -39.58 -0.41 27.25
N MET A 369 -40.09 -0.16 26.03
CA MET A 369 -40.39 1.19 25.54
C MET A 369 -41.60 1.79 26.27
N ARG A 370 -41.46 3.03 26.75
CA ARG A 370 -42.45 3.82 27.51
C ARG A 370 -42.86 5.11 26.79
N ASP A 371 -42.04 5.64 25.89
CA ASP A 371 -42.32 6.77 25.02
C ASP A 371 -43.29 6.35 23.90
N VAL A 372 -44.54 6.17 24.29
CA VAL A 372 -45.64 5.73 23.43
C VAL A 372 -46.76 6.76 23.41
N THR A 373 -47.38 6.95 22.25
CA THR A 373 -48.63 7.73 22.13
C THR A 373 -49.81 6.83 22.42
N LEU A 374 -50.47 7.05 23.56
CA LEU A 374 -51.63 6.29 23.98
C LEU A 374 -52.92 7.06 23.70
N GLU A 375 -53.92 6.39 23.13
CA GLU A 375 -55.26 6.93 22.92
C GLU A 375 -56.31 5.88 23.29
N ASN A 376 -57.48 6.31 23.74
CA ASN A 376 -58.67 5.47 23.82
C ASN A 376 -59.83 6.13 23.06
N ASP A 377 -61.02 5.53 23.12
CA ASP A 377 -62.22 6.09 22.48
C ASP A 377 -62.63 7.49 23.00
N HIS A 378 -62.05 7.95 24.12
CA HIS A 378 -62.31 9.25 24.76
C HIS A 378 -61.23 10.31 24.53
N GLY A 379 -60.07 9.96 23.95
CA GLY A 379 -58.98 10.89 23.66
C GLY A 379 -57.59 10.36 24.02
N ARG A 380 -56.60 11.27 24.04
CA ARG A 380 -55.21 10.97 24.35
C ARG A 380 -55.02 10.70 25.84
N LEU A 381 -54.18 9.72 26.17
CA LEU A 381 -53.86 9.27 27.52
C LEU A 381 -52.42 9.65 27.87
N ASP A 382 -52.16 9.91 29.15
CA ASP A 382 -50.84 10.24 29.68
C ASP A 382 -50.28 9.02 30.42
N PRO A 383 -49.22 8.36 29.90
CA PRO A 383 -48.65 7.17 30.52
C PRO A 383 -47.90 7.46 31.83
N SER A 384 -47.60 8.73 32.15
CA SER A 384 -46.90 9.10 33.40
C SER A 384 -47.76 8.94 34.66
N LYS A 385 -49.07 8.70 34.49
CA LYS A 385 -50.04 8.52 35.57
C LYS A 385 -50.90 7.30 35.27
N PRO A 386 -51.45 6.64 36.30
CA PRO A 386 -52.43 5.59 36.08
C PRO A 386 -53.59 6.06 35.20
N PHE A 387 -53.95 5.27 34.19
CA PHE A 387 -54.93 5.65 33.17
C PHE A 387 -55.90 4.51 32.82
N LEU A 388 -57.05 4.89 32.25
CA LEU A 388 -58.13 3.97 31.89
C LEU A 388 -58.07 3.62 30.38
N PRO A 389 -57.44 2.50 29.97
CA PRO A 389 -57.23 2.15 28.55
C PRO A 389 -58.54 2.02 27.76
N PHE A 390 -59.63 1.62 28.41
CA PHE A 390 -60.95 1.41 27.77
C PHE A 390 -62.01 2.43 28.24
N GLY A 391 -61.58 3.51 28.88
CA GLY A 391 -62.47 4.53 29.47
C GLY A 391 -63.13 4.10 30.78
N PRO A 392 -63.94 4.99 31.38
CA PRO A 392 -64.56 4.76 32.69
C PRO A 392 -65.67 3.70 32.69
N THR A 393 -66.24 3.40 31.52
CA THR A 393 -67.24 2.33 31.36
C THR A 393 -66.89 1.43 30.18
N PRO A 394 -65.97 0.46 30.34
CA PRO A 394 -65.52 -0.42 29.26
C PRO A 394 -66.67 -1.24 28.68
N LYS A 395 -66.97 -1.04 27.40
CA LYS A 395 -67.97 -1.79 26.65
C LYS A 395 -67.29 -2.82 25.78
N ARG A 396 -68.10 -3.74 25.22
CA ARG A 396 -67.63 -4.56 24.09
C ARG A 396 -67.19 -3.62 22.96
N ASP A 397 -66.09 -3.97 22.30
CA ASP A 397 -65.47 -3.23 21.21
C ASP A 397 -64.77 -1.91 21.60
N SER A 398 -64.73 -1.57 22.89
CA SER A 398 -63.90 -0.45 23.39
C SER A 398 -62.44 -0.67 23.00
N SER A 399 -61.82 0.37 22.44
CA SER A 399 -60.51 0.29 21.81
C SER A 399 -59.47 1.12 22.56
N PHE A 400 -58.32 0.50 22.79
CA PHE A 400 -57.11 1.14 23.28
C PHE A 400 -56.09 1.15 22.14
N TYR A 401 -55.63 2.33 21.74
CA TYR A 401 -54.72 2.55 20.64
C TYR A 401 -53.34 2.93 21.20
N ILE A 402 -52.31 2.25 20.69
CA ILE A 402 -50.91 2.43 21.08
C ILE A 402 -50.13 2.76 19.80
N GLY A 403 -49.57 3.95 19.72
CA GLY A 403 -48.79 4.41 18.59
C GLY A 403 -47.35 4.72 18.98
N THR A 404 -46.40 4.31 18.14
CA THR A 404 -45.01 4.77 18.23
C THR A 404 -44.60 5.37 16.90
N GLU A 405 -43.88 6.50 16.94
CA GLU A 405 -43.36 7.11 15.72
C GLU A 405 -42.30 6.22 15.05
N GLU A 406 -41.58 5.45 15.86
CA GLU A 406 -40.53 4.51 15.45
C GLU A 406 -41.07 3.33 14.66
N ALA A 407 -42.09 2.62 15.17
CA ALA A 407 -42.62 1.42 14.52
C ALA A 407 -43.51 1.73 13.30
N ARG A 408 -43.93 2.99 13.13
CA ARG A 408 -44.84 3.45 12.07
C ARG A 408 -44.38 3.10 10.65
N HIS A 409 -43.07 3.12 10.41
CA HIS A 409 -42.49 2.88 9.09
C HIS A 409 -41.80 1.51 8.97
N LYS A 410 -41.83 0.70 10.04
CA LYS A 410 -41.17 -0.60 10.06
C LYS A 410 -42.15 -1.73 9.73
N PRO A 411 -41.70 -2.79 9.05
CA PRO A 411 -42.42 -4.06 8.93
C PRO A 411 -42.43 -4.84 10.27
N VAL A 412 -43.09 -4.28 11.30
CA VAL A 412 -43.43 -4.99 12.55
C VAL A 412 -44.12 -6.33 12.26
N THR A 413 -43.50 -7.42 12.69
CA THR A 413 -44.04 -8.79 12.66
C THR A 413 -44.76 -9.11 13.95
N ASP A 414 -44.21 -8.67 15.09
CA ASP A 414 -44.69 -9.02 16.41
C ASP A 414 -44.71 -7.81 17.35
N ALA A 415 -45.61 -7.85 18.33
CA ALA A 415 -45.68 -6.85 19.39
C ALA A 415 -45.95 -7.53 20.74
N THR A 416 -45.29 -7.04 21.77
CA THR A 416 -45.41 -7.46 23.16
C THR A 416 -45.88 -6.29 24.02
N LEU A 417 -46.95 -6.47 24.77
CA LEU A 417 -47.46 -5.47 25.71
C LEU A 417 -47.30 -5.99 27.12
N SER A 418 -46.47 -5.34 27.94
CA SER A 418 -46.36 -5.65 29.36
C SER A 418 -47.19 -4.65 30.15
N ILE A 419 -48.24 -5.16 30.80
CA ILE A 419 -49.26 -4.37 31.47
C ILE A 419 -49.32 -4.75 32.95
N THR A 420 -49.19 -3.76 33.83
CA THR A 420 -49.49 -3.92 35.26
C THR A 420 -50.79 -3.21 35.57
N TRP A 421 -51.77 -3.98 36.07
CA TRP A 421 -53.10 -3.49 36.43
C TRP A 421 -53.13 -2.98 37.87
N LYS A 422 -53.76 -1.83 38.09
CA LYS A 422 -53.92 -1.22 39.40
C LYS A 422 -55.16 -1.75 40.11
N ASP A 423 -55.04 -2.02 41.42
CA ASP A 423 -56.14 -2.41 42.32
C ASP A 423 -57.02 -3.57 41.83
N VAL A 424 -56.46 -4.46 41.00
CA VAL A 424 -57.18 -5.64 40.50
C VAL A 424 -57.25 -6.74 41.58
N PRO A 425 -58.43 -7.34 41.81
CA PRO A 425 -58.56 -8.47 42.72
C PRO A 425 -57.80 -9.70 42.20
N SER A 426 -57.04 -10.40 43.06
CA SER A 426 -56.25 -11.57 42.66
C SER A 426 -57.06 -12.70 42.00
N SER A 427 -58.34 -12.82 42.37
CA SER A 427 -59.31 -13.73 41.73
C SER A 427 -60.54 -12.96 41.21
N LEU A 428 -60.61 -12.78 39.89
CA LEU A 428 -61.76 -12.17 39.23
C LEU A 428 -63.01 -13.06 39.31
N SER A 429 -62.84 -14.39 39.34
CA SER A 429 -63.96 -15.33 39.53
C SER A 429 -64.62 -15.17 40.91
N ALA A 430 -63.84 -14.83 41.95
CA ALA A 430 -64.36 -14.53 43.28
C ALA A 430 -64.97 -13.12 43.33
N HIS A 431 -64.31 -12.12 42.75
CA HIS A 431 -64.80 -10.73 42.73
C HIS A 431 -66.17 -10.60 42.05
N TYR A 432 -66.37 -11.33 40.95
CA TYR A 432 -67.61 -11.35 40.18
C TYR A 432 -68.55 -12.49 40.57
N ASP A 433 -68.42 -13.13 41.74
CA ASP A 433 -69.24 -14.30 42.09
C ASP A 433 -70.74 -13.99 42.03
N ALA A 434 -71.18 -12.84 42.53
CA ALA A 434 -72.58 -12.40 42.51
C ALA A 434 -73.15 -12.18 41.09
N TYR A 435 -72.31 -12.10 40.07
CA TYR A 435 -72.69 -11.90 38.67
C TYR A 435 -73.00 -13.24 38.00
N LYS A 436 -74.21 -13.76 38.26
CA LYS A 436 -74.69 -15.05 37.72
C LYS A 436 -75.74 -14.86 36.61
N SER A 437 -75.74 -15.74 35.62
CA SER A 437 -76.77 -15.83 34.58
C SER A 437 -77.38 -17.22 34.60
N ARG A 438 -78.70 -17.34 34.83
CA ARG A 438 -79.41 -18.65 34.91
C ARG A 438 -78.60 -19.70 35.69
N SER A 439 -78.16 -19.34 36.89
CA SER A 439 -77.37 -20.14 37.86
C SER A 439 -75.88 -20.44 37.57
N SER A 440 -75.29 -20.01 36.44
CA SER A 440 -73.83 -20.10 36.23
C SER A 440 -73.12 -18.77 36.47
N LYS A 441 -71.87 -18.80 36.95
CA LYS A 441 -71.01 -17.61 37.03
C LYS A 441 -70.76 -17.08 35.62
N ILE A 442 -70.89 -15.78 35.43
CA ILE A 442 -70.59 -15.14 34.14
C ILE A 442 -69.07 -15.11 33.93
N VAL A 443 -68.30 -14.73 34.96
CA VAL A 443 -66.84 -14.76 34.98
C VAL A 443 -66.39 -16.06 35.63
N SER A 444 -65.85 -17.00 34.85
CA SER A 444 -65.46 -18.32 35.34
C SER A 444 -64.04 -18.34 35.93
N ASN A 445 -63.11 -17.56 35.38
CA ASN A 445 -61.71 -17.46 35.77
C ASN A 445 -61.11 -16.09 35.39
N ASN A 446 -59.83 -15.87 35.71
CA ASN A 446 -59.13 -14.61 35.39
C ASN A 446 -58.98 -14.38 33.87
N HIS A 447 -58.90 -15.44 33.06
CA HIS A 447 -58.85 -15.37 31.60
C HIS A 447 -60.18 -15.03 30.93
N TYR A 448 -61.26 -14.79 31.69
CA TYR A 448 -62.54 -14.46 31.10
C TYR A 448 -62.40 -13.25 30.17
N PHE A 449 -61.83 -12.13 30.64
CA PHE A 449 -61.70 -10.91 29.85
C PHE A 449 -60.59 -11.04 28.81
N THR A 450 -60.97 -10.92 27.54
CA THR A 450 -60.05 -11.01 26.41
C THR A 450 -60.15 -9.80 25.49
N ALA A 451 -59.09 -9.55 24.73
CA ALA A 451 -59.01 -8.52 23.71
C ALA A 451 -58.38 -9.04 22.42
N LYS A 452 -58.57 -8.32 21.32
CA LYS A 452 -57.87 -8.57 20.05
C LYS A 452 -56.74 -7.58 19.90
N LEU A 453 -55.54 -8.08 19.59
CA LEU A 453 -54.39 -7.25 19.24
C LEU A 453 -54.29 -7.12 17.72
N GLN A 454 -54.35 -5.88 17.24
CA GLN A 454 -54.40 -5.57 15.80
C GLN A 454 -53.42 -4.46 15.46
N ILE A 455 -52.87 -4.45 14.25
CA ILE A 455 -52.02 -3.38 13.72
C ILE A 455 -52.68 -2.69 12.53
N LEU A 456 -52.63 -1.36 12.49
CA LEU A 456 -53.17 -0.57 11.40
C LEU A 456 -52.18 -0.54 10.23
N ARG A 457 -52.49 -1.24 9.13
CA ARG A 457 -51.67 -1.28 7.90
C ARG A 457 -52.50 -0.80 6.72
N GLN A 458 -52.00 0.22 6.00
CA GLN A 458 -52.66 0.80 4.83
C GLN A 458 -54.13 1.22 5.09
N GLY A 459 -54.43 1.66 6.32
CA GLY A 459 -55.78 2.10 6.71
C GLY A 459 -56.73 0.97 7.16
N VAL A 460 -56.27 -0.30 7.18
CA VAL A 460 -57.05 -1.45 7.67
C VAL A 460 -56.36 -2.07 8.89
N PHE A 461 -57.12 -2.35 9.95
CA PHE A 461 -56.63 -3.12 11.10
C PHE A 461 -56.54 -4.61 10.76
N LYS A 462 -55.33 -5.15 10.80
CA LYS A 462 -55.06 -6.60 10.66
C LYS A 462 -54.76 -7.19 12.03
N ASN A 463 -55.25 -8.40 12.32
CA ASN A 463 -54.90 -9.10 13.55
C ASN A 463 -53.43 -9.50 13.53
N LEU A 464 -52.73 -9.31 14.66
CA LEU A 464 -51.37 -9.82 14.84
C LEU A 464 -51.37 -11.26 15.38
N SER A 465 -52.43 -11.66 16.08
CA SER A 465 -52.64 -13.01 16.59
C SER A 465 -53.99 -13.57 16.12
N ASP A 466 -54.05 -14.89 15.90
CA ASP A 466 -55.28 -15.60 15.55
C ASP A 466 -56.15 -15.91 16.78
N GLU A 467 -55.56 -15.90 17.98
CA GLU A 467 -56.25 -16.09 19.25
C GLU A 467 -56.68 -14.78 19.91
N ASN A 468 -57.61 -14.86 20.88
CA ASN A 468 -57.99 -13.71 21.69
C ASN A 468 -57.02 -13.60 22.88
N GLU A 469 -56.38 -12.44 23.00
CA GLU A 469 -55.41 -12.15 24.05
C GLU A 469 -56.07 -12.07 25.42
N LYS A 470 -55.47 -12.73 26.40
CA LYS A 470 -55.94 -12.72 27.79
C LYS A 470 -55.38 -11.48 28.50
N LEU A 471 -56.24 -10.74 29.19
CA LEU A 471 -55.83 -9.49 29.84
C LEU A 471 -55.23 -9.68 31.24
N PHE A 472 -55.48 -10.81 31.90
CA PHE A 472 -55.08 -11.08 33.29
C PHE A 472 -54.36 -12.43 33.39
N ASP A 473 -53.44 -12.59 34.34
CA ASP A 473 -52.75 -13.87 34.58
C ASP A 473 -53.70 -14.93 35.19
N SER A 474 -53.45 -16.19 34.80
CA SER A 474 -54.28 -17.35 35.17
C SER A 474 -54.31 -17.62 36.67
N SER A 475 -53.18 -17.39 37.36
CA SER A 475 -52.97 -17.71 38.76
C SER A 475 -53.36 -16.55 39.67
N ASP A 476 -53.01 -15.32 39.26
CA ASP A 476 -53.23 -14.12 40.05
C ASP A 476 -53.38 -12.91 39.12
N ALA A 477 -54.59 -12.34 39.05
CA ALA A 477 -54.85 -11.23 38.16
C ALA A 477 -54.06 -9.95 38.49
N SER A 478 -53.40 -9.87 39.65
CA SER A 478 -52.57 -8.73 40.07
C SER A 478 -51.13 -8.77 39.55
N LYS A 479 -50.70 -9.90 38.97
CA LYS A 479 -49.39 -10.00 38.33
C LYS A 479 -49.36 -9.24 37.01
N THR A 480 -48.19 -8.70 36.67
CA THR A 480 -47.94 -8.13 35.34
C THR A 480 -48.19 -9.18 34.27
N VAL A 481 -48.97 -8.81 33.26
CA VAL A 481 -49.30 -9.67 32.13
C VAL A 481 -48.52 -9.20 30.92
N THR A 482 -47.87 -10.13 30.22
CA THR A 482 -47.29 -9.88 28.91
C THR A 482 -48.22 -10.46 27.86
N ILE A 483 -48.74 -9.60 26.99
CA ILE A 483 -49.56 -9.98 25.84
C ILE A 483 -48.64 -10.00 24.63
N SER A 484 -48.41 -11.17 24.03
CA SER A 484 -47.56 -11.36 22.85
C SER A 484 -48.36 -11.88 21.66
N SER A 485 -48.03 -11.43 20.45
CA SER A 485 -48.61 -12.00 19.22
C SER A 485 -48.10 -13.41 18.87
N ALA A 486 -47.03 -13.87 19.52
CA ALA A 486 -46.41 -15.18 19.31
C ALA A 486 -46.62 -16.10 20.52
N ASP A 487 -46.84 -17.39 20.24
CA ASP A 487 -47.06 -18.47 21.21
C ASP A 487 -45.88 -18.57 22.20
N ASP A 488 -46.23 -18.73 23.47
CA ASP A 488 -45.39 -18.54 24.65
C ASP A 488 -44.32 -19.66 24.76
N GLN A 489 -43.17 -19.48 24.10
CA GLN A 489 -41.91 -20.17 24.40
C GLN A 489 -40.70 -19.25 24.24
N LEU A 490 -40.66 -18.13 24.96
CA LEU A 490 -39.42 -17.41 25.25
C LEU A 490 -39.43 -16.95 26.72
N GLN A 491 -39.27 -17.91 27.63
CA GLN A 491 -38.75 -17.57 28.94
C GLN A 491 -37.30 -17.16 28.80
N VAL A 492 -36.98 -15.98 29.33
CA VAL A 492 -35.63 -15.50 29.60
C VAL A 492 -34.95 -16.50 30.55
N ALA A 493 -34.30 -17.53 30.00
CA ALA A 493 -33.30 -18.36 30.66
C ALA A 493 -32.60 -19.30 29.65
N ALA A 494 -31.28 -19.15 29.53
CA ALA A 494 -30.31 -20.10 28.96
C ALA A 494 -30.49 -20.50 27.49
N PHE A 495 -29.55 -20.02 26.67
CA PHE A 495 -29.26 -20.46 25.30
C PHE A 495 -29.25 -22.00 25.18
N GLY A 496 -30.13 -22.51 24.31
CA GLY A 496 -30.22 -23.92 23.96
C GLY A 496 -31.27 -24.16 22.88
N PHE A 497 -30.93 -23.85 21.63
CA PHE A 497 -31.82 -24.10 20.48
C PHE A 497 -32.10 -25.60 20.30
N LYS A 498 -33.38 -25.99 20.37
CA LYS A 498 -33.86 -27.27 19.81
C LYS A 498 -34.70 -27.00 18.56
N LEU A 499 -34.24 -27.61 17.47
CA LEU A 499 -34.79 -27.62 16.12
C LEU A 499 -36.29 -27.97 16.05
N PHE A 500 -37.06 -27.17 15.31
CA PHE A 500 -38.28 -27.65 14.66
C PHE A 500 -37.94 -28.12 13.25
N THR A 501 -37.88 -29.44 13.07
CA THR A 501 -38.02 -30.08 11.76
C THR A 501 -39.51 -30.18 11.44
N ASN A 502 -39.96 -29.61 10.32
CA ASN A 502 -41.32 -29.85 9.86
C ASN A 502 -41.35 -30.80 8.65
N ARG A 503 -41.98 -31.94 8.91
CA ARG A 503 -42.30 -33.03 8.00
C ARG A 503 -43.27 -32.55 6.91
N PHE A 504 -42.83 -32.50 5.66
CA PHE A 504 -43.73 -32.65 4.53
C PHE A 504 -43.85 -34.13 4.15
N SER A 505 -44.88 -34.77 4.67
CA SER A 505 -45.40 -36.04 4.18
C SER A 505 -46.86 -35.82 3.79
N ARG A 506 -47.15 -35.79 2.49
CA ARG A 506 -48.48 -36.20 1.99
C ARG A 506 -48.46 -36.59 0.50
N THR A 507 -48.40 -37.90 0.31
CA THR A 507 -49.31 -38.69 -0.53
C THR A 507 -49.62 -38.19 -1.95
N VAL A 508 -48.93 -38.79 -2.91
CA VAL A 508 -49.35 -38.84 -4.32
C VAL A 508 -50.61 -39.70 -4.45
N ARG A 509 -51.71 -39.12 -4.94
CA ARG A 509 -52.81 -39.87 -5.57
C ARG A 509 -53.15 -39.27 -6.94
N ARG A 510 -53.16 -40.16 -7.93
CA ARG A 510 -53.53 -39.97 -9.34
C ARG A 510 -54.85 -39.21 -9.51
N GLY A 511 -54.86 -38.24 -10.41
CA GLY A 511 -56.07 -37.64 -10.97
C GLY A 511 -55.74 -36.80 -12.21
N GLN A 512 -56.07 -37.32 -13.39
CA GLN A 512 -55.94 -36.67 -14.70
C GLN A 512 -56.73 -35.36 -14.77
N ILE A 513 -56.17 -34.29 -15.33
CA ILE A 513 -56.91 -33.33 -16.16
C ILE A 513 -56.01 -32.86 -17.33
N LYS A 514 -56.58 -32.91 -18.54
CA LYS A 514 -56.01 -32.58 -19.86
C LYS A 514 -56.10 -31.07 -20.17
N LEU A 515 -54.98 -30.49 -20.64
CA LEU A 515 -54.73 -29.72 -21.90
C LEU A 515 -55.82 -28.77 -22.47
N PRO A 516 -55.46 -27.60 -23.08
CA PRO A 516 -54.83 -27.65 -24.41
C PRO A 516 -53.73 -26.60 -24.73
N TYR A 517 -52.78 -27.07 -25.54
CA TYR A 517 -51.89 -26.27 -26.39
C TYR A 517 -52.66 -25.69 -27.59
N ARG A 518 -52.23 -24.52 -28.07
CA ARG A 518 -52.41 -24.14 -29.48
C ARG A 518 -51.18 -23.40 -30.01
N ASN A 519 -50.58 -24.02 -31.02
CA ASN A 519 -49.41 -23.56 -31.77
C ASN A 519 -49.72 -22.32 -32.63
N LEU A 520 -48.71 -21.46 -32.82
CA LEU A 520 -48.43 -20.86 -34.11
C LEU A 520 -46.93 -20.53 -34.22
N SER A 521 -46.27 -21.25 -35.11
CA SER A 521 -44.94 -20.95 -35.62
C SER A 521 -45.05 -20.17 -36.92
N LEU A 522 -44.18 -19.20 -37.16
CA LEU A 522 -43.65 -18.92 -38.51
C LEU A 522 -42.38 -18.07 -38.40
N ALA A 523 -41.30 -18.64 -38.92
CA ALA A 523 -39.98 -18.06 -39.01
C ALA A 523 -39.90 -16.98 -40.10
N LYS A 524 -39.04 -15.97 -39.90
CA LYS A 524 -37.99 -15.56 -40.84
C LYS A 524 -36.95 -14.66 -40.15
N PRO A 525 -35.66 -14.76 -40.50
CA PRO A 525 -34.56 -14.09 -39.83
C PRO A 525 -34.34 -12.68 -40.41
N LEU A 526 -34.00 -11.71 -39.56
CA LEU A 526 -33.46 -10.42 -40.00
C LEU A 526 -32.05 -10.26 -39.42
N SER A 527 -31.14 -10.00 -40.34
CA SER A 527 -29.71 -9.73 -40.21
C SER A 527 -29.39 -8.52 -39.31
N PRO A 528 -28.13 -8.35 -38.87
CA PRO A 528 -27.77 -7.48 -37.77
C PRO A 528 -27.82 -6.01 -38.19
N LEU A 529 -28.66 -5.23 -37.52
CA LEU A 529 -28.58 -3.77 -37.56
C LEU A 529 -27.32 -3.34 -36.80
N ARG A 530 -26.30 -2.93 -37.55
CA ARG A 530 -25.20 -2.08 -37.07
C ARG A 530 -25.82 -0.82 -36.46
N VAL A 531 -25.74 -0.70 -35.14
CA VAL A 531 -25.98 0.56 -34.44
C VAL A 531 -24.62 1.15 -34.07
N SER A 532 -24.36 2.35 -34.59
CA SER A 532 -23.14 3.12 -34.38
C SER A 532 -22.94 3.47 -32.90
N PRO A 533 -21.69 3.54 -32.38
CA PRO A 533 -21.39 3.76 -30.96
C PRO A 533 -21.45 5.24 -30.54
N ALA A 534 -22.51 5.97 -30.94
CA ALA A 534 -22.57 7.43 -30.76
C ALA A 534 -23.74 7.94 -29.91
N LEU A 535 -24.48 7.06 -29.21
CA LEU A 535 -25.69 7.46 -28.48
C LEU A 535 -25.87 6.86 -27.08
N ALA A 536 -24.77 6.41 -26.45
CA ALA A 536 -24.79 5.89 -25.08
C ALA A 536 -24.15 6.80 -24.01
N PHE A 537 -23.63 7.98 -24.36
CA PHE A 537 -22.80 8.79 -23.43
C PHE A 537 -23.27 10.24 -23.24
N LYS A 538 -24.58 10.43 -23.13
CA LYS A 538 -25.19 11.70 -22.66
C LYS A 538 -26.35 11.44 -21.68
N ALA A 539 -26.14 10.55 -20.73
CA ALA A 539 -26.80 10.67 -19.45
C ALA A 539 -25.82 11.44 -18.55
N GLN A 540 -25.97 12.77 -18.48
CA GLN A 540 -25.43 13.53 -17.37
C GLN A 540 -26.00 12.87 -16.10
N LEU A 541 -25.18 12.09 -15.39
CA LEU A 541 -25.44 11.64 -14.04
C LEU A 541 -25.41 12.89 -13.14
N LYS A 542 -26.48 13.68 -13.22
CA LYS A 542 -26.95 14.42 -12.06
C LYS A 542 -27.33 13.34 -11.07
N VAL A 543 -26.48 13.10 -10.08
CA VAL A 543 -26.88 12.40 -8.86
C VAL A 543 -28.20 13.06 -8.45
N PRO A 544 -29.34 12.36 -8.53
CA PRO A 544 -30.58 12.92 -8.04
C PRO A 544 -30.35 13.15 -6.55
N ARG A 545 -30.42 14.40 -6.08
CA ARG A 545 -30.74 14.62 -4.67
C ARG A 545 -32.08 13.94 -4.46
N PHE A 546 -32.05 12.73 -3.89
CA PHE A 546 -33.22 11.88 -3.78
C PHE A 546 -34.26 12.56 -2.90
N LYS A 547 -35.27 13.13 -3.55
CA LYS A 547 -36.56 13.47 -2.96
C LYS A 547 -37.37 12.18 -2.81
N THR A 548 -36.94 11.30 -1.92
CA THR A 548 -37.84 10.25 -1.45
C THR A 548 -37.58 9.90 0.01
N ILE A 549 -37.61 10.92 0.88
CA ILE A 549 -38.44 10.70 2.08
C ILE A 549 -39.83 10.49 1.50
N ARG A 550 -40.41 9.31 1.72
CA ARG A 550 -41.86 9.16 1.73
C ARG A 550 -42.33 10.17 2.77
N ALA A 551 -42.56 11.41 2.33
CA ALA A 551 -42.71 12.59 3.18
C ALA A 551 -43.56 12.17 4.37
N LEU A 552 -42.98 12.26 5.57
CA LEU A 552 -43.63 11.99 6.84
C LEU A 552 -44.96 12.73 6.80
N ARG A 553 -46.02 12.06 6.35
CA ARG A 553 -47.34 12.69 6.27
C ARG A 553 -47.72 12.89 7.73
N PRO A 554 -47.99 14.13 8.18
CA PRO A 554 -48.21 14.38 9.60
C PRO A 554 -49.47 13.71 10.18
N ASN A 555 -50.30 13.05 9.35
CA ASN A 555 -51.68 12.70 9.74
C ASN A 555 -52.15 11.27 9.36
N THR A 556 -51.25 10.28 9.27
CA THR A 556 -51.69 8.87 9.10
C THR A 556 -51.42 8.05 10.35
N ARG A 557 -52.48 7.52 10.99
CA ARG A 557 -52.46 6.52 12.09
C ARG A 557 -51.84 5.15 11.69
N ASN A 558 -51.25 5.04 10.51
CA ASN A 558 -50.63 3.81 10.04
C ASN A 558 -49.55 3.37 11.05
N GLY A 559 -49.48 2.07 11.38
CA GLY A 559 -48.57 1.53 12.40
C GLY A 559 -49.09 1.54 13.84
N PHE A 560 -50.25 2.14 14.13
CA PHE A 560 -50.85 2.04 15.47
C PHE A 560 -51.30 0.61 15.76
N LEU A 561 -50.97 0.14 16.96
CA LEU A 561 -51.54 -1.05 17.56
C LEU A 561 -52.91 -0.69 18.17
N ARG A 562 -53.86 -1.62 18.07
CA ARG A 562 -55.18 -1.52 18.68
C ARG A 562 -55.43 -2.78 19.49
N LEU A 563 -55.66 -2.58 20.79
CA LEU A 563 -56.17 -3.60 21.69
C LEU A 563 -57.68 -3.37 21.86
N GLN A 564 -58.51 -4.29 21.35
CA GLN A 564 -59.97 -4.14 21.33
C GLN A 564 -60.66 -5.19 22.21
N LEU A 565 -61.52 -4.77 23.14
CA LEU A 565 -62.21 -5.68 24.06
C LEU A 565 -63.23 -6.58 23.34
N ASN A 566 -63.17 -7.89 23.58
CA ASN A 566 -64.18 -8.84 23.10
C ASN A 566 -65.46 -8.85 23.94
N GLN A 567 -65.37 -8.38 25.18
CA GLN A 567 -66.47 -8.36 26.15
C GLN A 567 -66.35 -7.15 27.11
N SER A 568 -67.48 -6.71 27.65
CA SER A 568 -67.53 -5.64 28.65
C SER A 568 -67.15 -6.12 30.06
N PHE A 569 -66.64 -5.23 30.90
CA PHE A 569 -66.41 -5.46 32.34
C PHE A 569 -67.70 -5.42 33.20
N LEU A 570 -68.86 -5.72 32.60
CA LEU A 570 -70.17 -5.85 33.26
C LEU A 570 -70.71 -4.59 33.98
N HIS A 571 -70.13 -3.41 33.73
CA HIS A 571 -70.58 -2.10 34.24
C HIS A 571 -72.08 -1.82 34.03
N SER A 572 -72.60 -2.12 32.84
CA SER A 572 -74.02 -1.92 32.51
C SER A 572 -74.97 -2.87 33.27
N ARG A 573 -74.47 -4.00 33.78
CA ARG A 573 -75.27 -4.96 34.55
C ARG A 573 -75.29 -4.66 36.04
N TYR A 574 -74.27 -3.99 36.56
CA TYR A 574 -74.10 -3.75 37.99
C TYR A 574 -75.29 -3.02 38.62
N ALA A 575 -75.74 -1.89 38.06
CA ALA A 575 -76.83 -1.11 38.63
C ALA A 575 -78.14 -1.92 38.76
N ASN A 576 -78.48 -2.69 37.72
CA ASN A 576 -79.65 -3.57 37.72
C ASN A 576 -79.49 -4.74 38.69
N LEU A 577 -78.30 -5.32 38.77
CA LEU A 577 -77.99 -6.43 39.67
C LEU A 577 -78.08 -5.98 41.14
N LEU A 578 -77.45 -4.85 41.49
CA LEU A 578 -77.48 -4.25 42.83
C LEU A 578 -78.91 -3.90 43.25
N ALA A 579 -79.67 -3.21 42.39
CA ALA A 579 -81.05 -2.86 42.67
C ALA A 579 -81.93 -4.10 42.89
N ASN A 580 -81.81 -5.12 42.03
CA ASN A 580 -82.57 -6.36 42.17
C ASN A 580 -82.17 -7.15 43.43
N THR A 581 -80.88 -7.17 43.79
CA THR A 581 -80.40 -7.83 45.01
C THR A 581 -80.86 -7.09 46.27
N LEU A 582 -80.84 -5.76 46.28
CA LEU A 582 -81.36 -4.95 47.39
C LEU A 582 -82.87 -5.12 47.56
N ILE A 583 -83.64 -5.09 46.47
CA ILE A 583 -85.10 -5.36 46.50
C ILE A 583 -85.37 -6.78 46.99
N PHE A 584 -84.58 -7.77 46.54
CA PHE A 584 -84.72 -9.15 46.98
C PHE A 584 -84.41 -9.31 48.47
N ASN A 585 -83.28 -8.79 48.94
CA ASN A 585 -82.88 -8.86 50.35
C ASN A 585 -83.81 -8.05 51.27
N ALA A 586 -84.36 -6.94 50.79
CA ALA A 586 -85.33 -6.14 51.54
C ALA A 586 -86.70 -6.84 51.67
N ASN A 587 -87.11 -7.61 50.66
CA ASN A 587 -88.36 -8.37 50.68
C ASN A 587 -88.23 -9.75 51.35
N GLU A 588 -87.01 -10.27 51.51
CA GLU A 588 -86.71 -11.56 52.13
C GLU A 588 -86.48 -11.40 53.63
N LYS A 589 -87.37 -12.00 54.44
CA LYS A 589 -87.35 -11.87 55.91
C LYS A 589 -86.32 -12.77 56.58
N ASP A 590 -85.87 -13.82 55.88
CA ASP A 590 -84.86 -14.74 56.34
C ASP A 590 -83.46 -14.27 55.90
N SER A 591 -82.68 -13.77 56.85
CA SER A 591 -81.32 -13.28 56.59
C SER A 591 -80.38 -14.35 56.04
N THR A 592 -80.69 -15.65 56.24
CA THR A 592 -79.90 -16.76 55.69
C THR A 592 -80.12 -16.99 54.19
N LYS A 593 -81.18 -16.39 53.62
CA LYS A 593 -81.49 -16.43 52.18
C LYS A 593 -81.10 -15.15 51.44
N HIS A 594 -80.55 -14.17 52.14
CA HIS A 594 -80.05 -12.95 51.51
C HIS A 594 -78.96 -13.31 50.49
N LYS A 595 -79.06 -12.71 49.32
CA LYS A 595 -78.03 -12.83 48.29
C LYS A 595 -76.91 -11.86 48.63
N ASP A 596 -75.67 -12.30 48.41
CA ASP A 596 -74.51 -11.42 48.55
C ASP A 596 -74.66 -10.20 47.64
N LEU A 597 -74.36 -9.02 48.19
CA LEU A 597 -74.35 -7.80 47.41
C LEU A 597 -73.26 -7.92 46.34
N PRO A 598 -73.56 -7.58 45.08
CA PRO A 598 -72.53 -7.61 44.06
C PRO A 598 -71.46 -6.57 44.36
N ASN A 599 -70.19 -6.97 44.26
CA ASN A 599 -69.08 -6.04 44.28
C ASN A 599 -69.15 -5.10 43.07
N PRO A 600 -68.69 -3.85 43.18
CA PRO A 600 -68.58 -2.96 42.03
C PRO A 600 -67.69 -3.61 40.95
N PRO A 601 -68.06 -3.51 39.67
CA PRO A 601 -67.28 -4.07 38.58
C PRO A 601 -65.92 -3.40 38.53
N TYR A 602 -64.87 -4.19 38.35
CA TYR A 602 -63.51 -3.69 38.19
C TYR A 602 -63.43 -2.81 36.94
N THR A 603 -62.93 -1.58 37.10
CA THR A 603 -62.57 -0.72 35.98
C THR A 603 -61.09 -0.93 35.70
N PRO A 604 -60.72 -1.45 34.52
CA PRO A 604 -59.33 -1.66 34.15
C PRO A 604 -58.58 -0.32 34.15
N GLU A 605 -57.62 -0.20 35.07
CA GLU A 605 -56.71 0.95 35.20
C GLU A 605 -55.28 0.41 35.15
N ILE A 606 -54.46 0.95 34.25
CA ILE A 606 -53.07 0.51 34.09
C ILE A 606 -52.19 1.39 34.98
N SER A 607 -51.35 0.77 35.82
CA SER A 607 -50.36 1.48 36.65
C SER A 607 -48.99 1.58 35.99
N ASP A 608 -48.57 0.56 35.25
CA ASP A 608 -47.32 0.56 34.48
C ASP A 608 -47.54 -0.12 33.13
N PHE A 609 -46.90 0.42 32.10
CA PHE A 609 -47.06 0.00 30.72
C PHE A 609 -45.71 0.06 30.02
N SER A 610 -45.37 -1.02 29.32
CA SER A 610 -44.28 -0.99 28.35
C SER A 610 -44.64 -1.76 27.09
N LEU A 611 -44.08 -1.28 25.97
CA LEU A 611 -44.21 -1.87 24.65
C LEU A 611 -42.89 -2.52 24.26
N GLY A 612 -42.97 -3.73 23.71
CA GLY A 612 -41.94 -4.33 22.90
C GLY A 612 -42.46 -4.61 21.51
N TYR A 613 -41.57 -4.65 20.53
CA TYR A 613 -41.92 -5.02 19.17
C TYR A 613 -40.74 -5.68 18.46
N THR A 614 -41.07 -6.53 17.47
CA THR A 614 -40.12 -7.11 16.53
C THR A 614 -40.48 -6.63 15.14
N ALA A 615 -39.49 -6.12 14.40
CA ALA A 615 -39.64 -5.77 13.00
C ALA A 615 -38.54 -6.41 12.17
N GLU A 616 -38.86 -6.81 10.96
CA GLU A 616 -37.94 -7.55 10.10
C GLU A 616 -38.12 -7.17 8.62
N THR A 617 -37.02 -6.87 7.93
CA THR A 617 -37.04 -6.52 6.50
C THR A 617 -37.15 -7.74 5.60
N GLU A 618 -37.50 -7.52 4.34
CA GLU A 618 -37.17 -8.47 3.29
C GLU A 618 -35.65 -8.48 3.03
N SER A 619 -35.13 -9.55 2.43
CA SER A 619 -33.70 -9.64 2.08
C SER A 619 -33.43 -8.79 0.84
N VAL A 620 -32.41 -7.92 0.92
CA VAL A 620 -31.94 -7.05 -0.16
C VAL A 620 -30.69 -7.65 -0.77
N ASP A 621 -30.70 -7.94 -2.08
CA ASP A 621 -29.50 -8.39 -2.81
C ASP A 621 -28.79 -7.18 -3.44
N PRO A 622 -27.62 -6.76 -2.92
CA PRO A 622 -26.91 -5.58 -3.40
C PRO A 622 -26.24 -5.77 -4.78
N ARG A 623 -26.26 -6.99 -5.34
CA ARG A 623 -25.73 -7.30 -6.66
C ARG A 623 -26.72 -7.03 -7.79
N GLN A 624 -27.98 -6.73 -7.47
CA GLN A 624 -28.97 -6.38 -8.48
C GLN A 624 -28.63 -5.02 -9.11
N SER A 625 -28.51 -4.98 -10.44
CA SER A 625 -28.11 -3.78 -11.17
C SER A 625 -29.28 -2.92 -11.63
N ASP A 626 -30.52 -3.32 -11.34
CA ASP A 626 -31.70 -2.61 -11.80
C ASP A 626 -32.03 -1.36 -10.96
N ALA A 627 -32.47 -0.31 -11.64
CA ALA A 627 -32.73 0.98 -11.01
C ALA A 627 -33.90 0.93 -10.00
N ALA A 628 -34.88 0.04 -10.21
CA ALA A 628 -36.05 -0.04 -9.34
C ALA A 628 -35.70 -0.66 -7.97
N SER A 629 -34.91 -1.74 -7.95
CA SER A 629 -34.36 -2.34 -6.75
C SER A 629 -33.39 -1.40 -6.05
N PHE A 630 -32.57 -0.65 -6.81
CA PHE A 630 -31.76 0.42 -6.22
C PHE A 630 -32.67 1.44 -5.52
N GLU A 631 -33.58 2.13 -6.21
CA GLU A 631 -34.36 3.22 -5.58
C GLU A 631 -35.28 2.79 -4.43
N ASN A 632 -35.80 1.57 -4.45
CA ASN A 632 -36.73 1.06 -3.43
C ASN A 632 -36.06 0.23 -2.31
N ARG A 633 -34.73 0.23 -2.22
CA ARG A 633 -34.00 -0.50 -1.18
C ARG A 633 -34.22 0.10 0.21
N ASP A 634 -34.57 -0.76 1.17
CA ASP A 634 -34.68 -0.38 2.59
C ASP A 634 -33.33 -0.42 3.33
N ILE A 635 -32.31 -1.04 2.71
CA ILE A 635 -30.97 -1.23 3.26
C ILE A 635 -29.93 -0.74 2.26
N ARG A 636 -28.97 0.05 2.72
CA ARG A 636 -27.80 0.48 1.96
C ARG A 636 -26.53 -0.06 2.60
N LEU A 637 -25.65 -0.66 1.81
CA LEU A 637 -24.34 -1.13 2.23
C LEU A 637 -23.27 -0.10 1.83
N TYR A 638 -22.40 0.26 2.76
CA TYR A 638 -21.27 1.12 2.55
C TYR A 638 -19.98 0.39 2.91
N HIS A 639 -18.94 0.55 2.10
CA HIS A 639 -17.57 0.17 2.45
C HIS A 639 -16.89 1.33 3.18
N LEU A 640 -16.17 1.02 4.25
CA LEU A 640 -15.35 1.97 4.99
C LEU A 640 -13.89 1.79 4.57
N GLY A 641 -13.34 2.82 3.93
CA GLY A 641 -11.93 2.89 3.56
C GLY A 641 -11.13 3.77 4.50
N ALA A 642 -9.82 3.85 4.26
CA ALA A 642 -8.89 4.60 5.09
C ALA A 642 -9.27 6.09 5.24
N PHE A 643 -9.77 6.69 4.15
CA PHE A 643 -9.99 8.14 4.04
C PHE A 643 -11.47 8.53 3.95
N GLY A 644 -12.39 7.58 3.92
CA GLY A 644 -13.80 7.86 3.66
C GLY A 644 -14.64 6.61 3.44
N GLN A 645 -15.77 6.78 2.76
CA GLN A 645 -16.75 5.72 2.55
C GLN A 645 -17.28 5.71 1.11
N ARG A 646 -17.75 4.55 0.64
CA ARG A 646 -18.48 4.44 -0.62
C ARG A 646 -19.66 3.50 -0.50
N GLU A 647 -20.75 3.80 -1.19
CA GLU A 647 -21.86 2.87 -1.30
C GLU A 647 -21.47 1.68 -2.20
N ALA A 648 -21.66 0.46 -1.68
CA ALA A 648 -21.37 -0.79 -2.34
C ALA A 648 -22.69 -1.34 -2.95
N HIS A 649 -22.90 -1.10 -4.24
CA HIS A 649 -24.07 -1.60 -4.97
C HIS A 649 -23.76 -1.77 -6.47
N ALA A 650 -24.24 -2.85 -7.10
CA ALA A 650 -23.94 -3.15 -8.50
C ALA A 650 -24.44 -2.08 -9.49
N HIS A 651 -25.59 -1.47 -9.24
CA HIS A 651 -26.11 -0.35 -10.04
C HIS A 651 -25.16 0.85 -10.14
N LEU A 652 -24.31 1.06 -9.12
CA LEU A 652 -23.34 2.16 -9.12
C LEU A 652 -22.08 1.86 -9.92
N GLY A 653 -21.94 0.65 -10.48
CA GLY A 653 -20.74 0.20 -11.20
C GLY A 653 -19.67 -0.42 -10.28
N ALA A 654 -20.04 -0.80 -9.05
CA ALA A 654 -19.09 -1.35 -8.09
C ALA A 654 -18.38 -2.59 -8.66
N GLU A 655 -17.08 -2.73 -8.34
CA GLU A 655 -16.27 -3.89 -8.73
C GLU A 655 -16.96 -5.19 -8.29
N GLN A 656 -16.97 -6.16 -9.21
CA GLN A 656 -17.53 -7.49 -8.98
C GLN A 656 -16.36 -8.45 -8.66
N PRO A 657 -16.47 -9.31 -7.63
CA PRO A 657 -17.62 -9.48 -6.75
C PRO A 657 -17.80 -8.34 -5.73
N LEU A 658 -19.06 -8.05 -5.36
CA LEU A 658 -19.36 -7.09 -4.31
C LEU A 658 -19.11 -7.72 -2.93
N SER A 659 -17.90 -7.54 -2.43
CA SER A 659 -17.44 -8.11 -1.16
C SER A 659 -18.01 -7.41 0.07
N LEU A 660 -17.91 -8.05 1.24
CA LEU A 660 -18.35 -7.45 2.51
C LEU A 660 -17.40 -6.32 2.94
N LEU A 661 -16.10 -6.56 2.87
CA LEU A 661 -15.05 -5.58 3.16
C LEU A 661 -14.43 -5.02 1.87
N PRO A 662 -13.88 -3.79 1.87
CA PRO A 662 -13.16 -3.24 0.73
C PRO A 662 -12.06 -4.19 0.23
N SER A 663 -11.87 -4.27 -1.10
CA SER A 663 -10.87 -5.13 -1.73
C SER A 663 -9.46 -4.90 -1.17
N ARG A 664 -8.73 -6.01 -1.04
CA ARG A 664 -7.33 -6.08 -0.59
C ARG A 664 -6.38 -6.56 -1.70
N ASP A 665 -6.79 -6.50 -2.97
CA ASP A 665 -5.99 -6.96 -4.13
C ASP A 665 -4.90 -5.94 -4.55
N PHE A 666 -4.05 -5.53 -3.62
CA PHE A 666 -2.87 -4.68 -3.88
C PHE A 666 -1.85 -4.79 -2.74
N GLN A 667 -0.57 -4.55 -3.01
CA GLN A 667 0.46 -4.41 -1.97
C GLN A 667 0.57 -2.97 -1.46
N GLY A 668 0.47 -1.99 -2.37
CA GLY A 668 0.40 -0.60 -1.97
C GLY A 668 -0.05 0.38 -3.05
N GLN A 669 -0.50 1.55 -2.60
CA GLN A 669 -1.12 2.60 -3.41
C GLN A 669 -0.54 3.95 -3.00
N LEU A 670 -0.17 4.76 -3.99
CA LEU A 670 0.15 6.18 -3.85
C LEU A 670 -1.02 6.98 -4.46
N ILE A 671 -1.64 7.84 -3.67
CA ILE A 671 -2.83 8.61 -4.04
C ILE A 671 -2.45 10.09 -4.06
N ILE A 672 -2.68 10.73 -5.21
CA ILE A 672 -2.28 12.12 -5.50
C ILE A 672 -3.54 12.95 -5.70
N GLY A 673 -3.77 13.92 -4.82
CA GLY A 673 -4.88 14.87 -4.90
C GLY A 673 -4.46 16.15 -5.61
N ILE A 674 -5.14 16.50 -6.70
CA ILE A 674 -4.83 17.65 -7.53
C ILE A 674 -6.03 18.60 -7.61
N ASP A 675 -5.81 19.85 -7.24
CA ASP A 675 -6.84 20.89 -7.30
C ASP A 675 -6.94 21.51 -8.70
N LYS A 676 -8.18 21.83 -9.10
CA LYS A 676 -8.52 22.51 -10.37
C LYS A 676 -8.18 21.73 -11.64
N LEU A 677 -7.81 20.45 -11.52
CA LEU A 677 -7.65 19.56 -12.66
C LEU A 677 -9.03 19.05 -13.11
N GLU A 678 -9.32 19.12 -14.41
CA GLU A 678 -10.58 18.65 -14.98
C GLU A 678 -10.39 17.37 -15.80
N ALA A 679 -11.48 16.61 -15.99
CA ALA A 679 -11.46 15.42 -16.85
C ALA A 679 -11.03 15.75 -18.29
N LYS A 680 -10.33 14.82 -18.95
CA LYS A 680 -9.72 14.96 -20.28
C LYS A 680 -8.58 15.96 -20.41
N GLN A 681 -8.19 16.65 -19.34
CA GLN A 681 -6.96 17.42 -19.33
C GLN A 681 -5.77 16.48 -19.16
N SER A 682 -4.62 16.86 -19.74
CA SER A 682 -3.36 16.19 -19.47
C SER A 682 -2.65 16.83 -18.29
N ILE A 683 -1.89 16.01 -17.56
CA ILE A 683 -1.02 16.43 -16.46
C ILE A 683 0.34 15.75 -16.62
N SER A 684 1.42 16.47 -16.31
CA SER A 684 2.76 15.91 -16.18
C SER A 684 3.18 15.94 -14.71
N ILE A 685 3.68 14.81 -14.22
CA ILE A 685 4.07 14.60 -12.83
C ILE A 685 5.55 14.22 -12.82
N LEU A 686 6.39 15.01 -12.16
CA LEU A 686 7.76 14.63 -11.83
C LEU A 686 7.72 13.72 -10.61
N VAL A 687 8.30 12.53 -10.76
CA VAL A 687 8.57 11.60 -9.66
C VAL A 687 10.08 11.61 -9.44
N GLN A 688 10.51 12.30 -8.40
CA GLN A 688 11.91 12.32 -8.01
C GLN A 688 12.15 11.18 -7.01
N VAL A 689 13.08 10.30 -7.33
CA VAL A 689 13.43 9.16 -6.48
C VAL A 689 14.82 9.33 -5.87
N GLU A 690 15.06 8.59 -4.80
CA GLU A 690 16.41 8.31 -4.33
C GLU A 690 16.98 7.12 -5.11
N ASP A 691 17.81 7.42 -6.12
CA ASP A 691 18.42 6.41 -6.99
C ASP A 691 19.16 5.34 -6.17
N GLY A 692 18.86 4.06 -6.44
CA GLY A 692 19.49 2.92 -5.77
C GLY A 692 18.88 2.51 -4.43
N SER A 693 17.80 3.15 -3.99
CA SER A 693 17.07 2.76 -2.77
C SER A 693 16.15 1.55 -2.93
N ALA A 694 15.74 1.20 -4.16
CA ALA A 694 14.99 -0.02 -4.45
C ALA A 694 15.82 -1.27 -4.09
N HIS A 695 15.14 -2.34 -3.68
CA HIS A 695 15.82 -3.59 -3.37
C HIS A 695 16.49 -4.15 -4.66
N PRO A 696 17.82 -4.29 -4.71
CA PRO A 696 18.52 -4.59 -5.97
C PRO A 696 18.18 -5.95 -6.60
N ASP A 697 17.77 -6.92 -5.78
CA ASP A 697 17.39 -8.26 -6.23
C ASP A 697 15.89 -8.40 -6.50
N ALA A 698 15.09 -7.35 -6.25
CA ALA A 698 13.65 -7.38 -6.51
C ALA A 698 13.38 -7.16 -8.00
N SER A 699 12.35 -7.82 -8.51
CA SER A 699 11.89 -7.59 -9.88
C SER A 699 11.20 -6.24 -10.02
N ARG A 700 11.13 -5.72 -11.25
CA ARG A 700 10.50 -4.43 -11.54
C ARG A 700 8.99 -4.49 -11.22
N ALA A 701 8.52 -3.55 -10.40
CA ALA A 701 7.11 -3.38 -10.11
C ALA A 701 6.34 -2.84 -11.33
N GLU A 702 5.16 -3.39 -11.60
CA GLU A 702 4.22 -2.85 -12.59
C GLU A 702 3.27 -1.87 -11.90
N ILE A 703 3.39 -0.59 -12.26
CA ILE A 703 2.56 0.49 -11.68
C ILE A 703 1.33 0.72 -12.56
N GLN A 704 0.15 0.58 -11.97
CA GLN A 704 -1.13 0.84 -12.62
C GLN A 704 -1.69 2.19 -12.18
N TRP A 705 -1.97 3.06 -13.15
CA TRP A 705 -2.56 4.37 -12.90
C TRP A 705 -4.09 4.32 -12.99
N SER A 706 -4.78 5.02 -12.09
CA SER A 706 -6.24 5.14 -12.08
C SER A 706 -6.67 6.55 -11.63
N ALA A 707 -7.88 6.97 -11.98
CA ALA A 707 -8.49 8.21 -11.52
C ALA A 707 -9.80 7.94 -10.78
N LEU A 708 -10.10 8.72 -9.75
CA LEU A 708 -11.33 8.56 -8.99
C LEU A 708 -12.52 9.20 -9.71
N ALA A 709 -13.60 8.44 -9.82
CA ALA A 709 -14.86 8.87 -10.40
C ALA A 709 -16.01 8.24 -9.62
N SER A 710 -16.85 9.07 -8.98
CA SER A 710 -18.05 8.60 -8.29
C SER A 710 -17.75 7.45 -7.32
N ASN A 711 -16.69 7.60 -6.52
CA ASN A 711 -16.17 6.62 -5.56
C ASN A 711 -15.61 5.31 -6.14
N GLN A 712 -15.30 5.28 -7.42
CA GLN A 712 -14.66 4.15 -8.09
C GLN A 712 -13.36 4.56 -8.77
N TRP A 713 -12.38 3.67 -8.72
CA TRP A 713 -11.12 3.84 -9.43
C TRP A 713 -11.30 3.39 -10.87
N ILE A 714 -11.15 4.32 -11.81
CA ILE A 714 -11.19 4.04 -13.23
C ILE A 714 -9.75 3.95 -13.74
N PRO A 715 -9.31 2.80 -14.29
CA PRO A 715 -7.95 2.65 -14.78
C PRO A 715 -7.68 3.61 -15.94
N VAL A 716 -6.49 4.20 -15.95
CA VAL A 716 -5.98 4.98 -17.08
C VAL A 716 -5.59 4.00 -18.18
N SER A 717 -6.13 4.20 -19.38
CA SER A 717 -5.84 3.32 -20.50
C SER A 717 -4.38 3.48 -20.97
N LYS A 718 -3.84 2.48 -21.66
CA LYS A 718 -2.48 2.57 -22.23
C LYS A 718 -2.34 3.71 -23.24
N ASP A 719 -3.43 4.09 -23.91
CA ASP A 719 -3.45 5.21 -24.86
C ASP A 719 -3.48 6.58 -24.16
N ASP A 720 -4.02 6.64 -22.94
CA ASP A 720 -4.08 7.85 -22.11
C ASP A 720 -2.80 8.07 -21.29
N LEU A 721 -1.97 7.04 -21.10
CA LEU A 721 -0.62 7.16 -20.54
C LEU A 721 0.35 7.56 -21.67
N LEU A 722 0.52 8.87 -21.86
CA LEU A 722 1.26 9.43 -23.00
C LEU A 722 2.77 9.21 -22.90
N PHE A 723 3.32 9.27 -21.69
CA PHE A 723 4.76 9.21 -21.45
C PHE A 723 5.05 8.75 -20.02
N ASP A 724 6.02 7.86 -19.82
CA ASP A 724 6.54 7.48 -18.51
C ASP A 724 8.03 7.17 -18.65
N SER A 725 8.88 8.04 -18.07
CA SER A 725 10.34 7.85 -18.03
C SER A 725 10.85 7.34 -16.69
N THR A 726 9.97 6.99 -15.74
CA THR A 726 10.35 6.54 -14.39
C THR A 726 10.75 5.08 -14.33
N HIS A 727 10.42 4.31 -15.37
CA HIS A 727 10.58 2.87 -15.45
C HIS A 727 9.91 2.13 -14.26
N GLY A 728 8.73 2.56 -13.83
CA GLY A 728 8.06 1.98 -12.65
C GLY A 728 8.68 2.47 -11.34
N PHE A 729 9.01 3.76 -11.27
CA PHE A 729 9.63 4.43 -10.11
C PHE A 729 10.98 3.82 -9.69
N GLN A 730 11.74 3.27 -10.63
CA GLN A 730 13.12 2.82 -10.38
C GLN A 730 14.14 3.96 -10.61
N THR A 731 13.76 4.93 -11.43
CA THR A 731 14.60 6.09 -11.76
C THR A 731 13.77 7.36 -11.72
N SER A 732 14.43 8.49 -11.45
CA SER A 732 13.78 9.80 -11.46
C SER A 732 13.30 10.14 -12.87
N GLY A 733 12.05 10.60 -13.00
CA GLY A 733 11.46 10.82 -14.32
C GLY A 733 10.09 11.46 -14.29
N ILE A 734 9.50 11.63 -15.48
CA ILE A 734 8.21 12.29 -15.66
C ILE A 734 7.18 11.29 -16.17
N VAL A 735 6.01 11.31 -15.56
CA VAL A 735 4.80 10.62 -16.01
C VAL A 735 3.82 11.64 -16.57
N GLN A 736 3.44 11.50 -17.83
CA GLN A 736 2.43 12.32 -18.48
C GLN A 736 1.23 11.46 -18.84
N LEU A 737 0.06 11.85 -18.36
CA LEU A 737 -1.19 11.14 -18.61
C LEU A 737 -2.36 12.08 -18.88
N ILE A 738 -3.38 11.56 -19.55
CA ILE A 738 -4.67 12.22 -19.76
C ILE A 738 -5.64 11.69 -18.70
N VAL A 739 -6.30 12.62 -18.00
CA VAL A 739 -7.31 12.25 -17.01
C VAL A 739 -8.53 11.62 -17.70
N PRO A 740 -8.98 10.43 -17.28
CA PRO A 740 -10.15 9.77 -17.86
C PRO A 740 -11.40 10.66 -17.86
N ALA A 741 -12.23 10.54 -18.91
CA ALA A 741 -13.41 11.40 -19.10
C ALA A 741 -14.48 11.28 -18.00
N ALA A 742 -14.48 10.17 -17.25
CA ALA A 742 -15.43 9.92 -16.17
C ALA A 742 -14.98 10.48 -14.81
N ALA A 743 -13.69 10.87 -14.67
CA ALA A 743 -13.14 11.42 -13.43
C ALA A 743 -13.91 12.66 -12.98
N ASN A 744 -14.13 12.78 -11.67
CA ASN A 744 -14.88 13.89 -11.10
C ASN A 744 -14.41 14.21 -9.67
N THR A 745 -14.83 15.37 -9.16
CA THR A 745 -14.42 15.90 -7.85
C THR A 745 -15.46 15.67 -6.75
N GLN A 746 -16.58 15.00 -7.04
CA GLN A 746 -17.66 14.78 -6.09
C GLN A 746 -17.60 13.34 -5.60
N ASN A 747 -16.79 13.11 -4.57
CA ASN A 747 -16.54 11.80 -3.99
C ASN A 747 -16.64 11.86 -2.46
N THR A 748 -16.94 10.71 -1.86
CA THR A 748 -16.96 10.46 -0.41
C THR A 748 -15.91 9.43 0.01
N TRP A 749 -15.28 8.72 -0.95
CA TRP A 749 -14.17 7.81 -0.70
C TRP A 749 -12.89 8.55 -0.29
N LEU A 750 -12.75 9.77 -0.80
CA LEU A 750 -11.72 10.77 -0.52
C LEU A 750 -12.39 12.15 -0.48
N GLU A 751 -11.67 13.19 -0.09
CA GLU A 751 -12.23 14.54 0.10
C GLU A 751 -12.85 15.09 -1.20
N PRO A 752 -14.04 15.71 -1.11
CA PRO A 752 -14.68 16.35 -2.26
C PRO A 752 -13.98 17.66 -2.63
N GLY A 753 -14.08 18.04 -3.91
CA GLY A 753 -13.48 19.26 -4.46
C GLY A 753 -12.12 19.06 -5.15
N THR A 754 -11.50 17.90 -4.96
CA THR A 754 -10.19 17.55 -5.51
C THR A 754 -10.32 16.42 -6.53
N LEU A 755 -9.47 16.41 -7.57
CA LEU A 755 -9.36 15.27 -8.47
C LEU A 755 -8.26 14.34 -7.97
N TRP A 756 -8.58 13.05 -7.85
CA TRP A 756 -7.66 12.07 -7.28
C TRP A 756 -7.13 11.12 -8.35
N LEU A 757 -5.81 11.00 -8.42
CA LEU A 757 -5.09 9.98 -9.17
C LEU A 757 -4.51 8.96 -8.20
N LYS A 758 -4.41 7.70 -8.63
CA LYS A 758 -3.83 6.60 -7.87
C LYS A 758 -2.81 5.88 -8.73
N ALA A 759 -1.61 5.69 -8.22
CA ALA A 759 -0.64 4.72 -8.69
C ALA A 759 -0.69 3.50 -7.76
N GLU A 760 -0.90 2.31 -8.32
CA GLU A 760 -1.06 1.06 -7.57
C GLU A 760 -0.02 0.03 -8.00
N VAL A 761 0.50 -0.72 -7.01
CA VAL A 761 1.36 -1.89 -7.22
C VAL A 761 0.68 -3.11 -6.61
N LYS A 762 0.48 -4.14 -7.44
CA LYS A 762 -0.08 -5.42 -7.00
C LYS A 762 0.96 -6.35 -6.38
N ASP A 763 2.17 -6.37 -6.96
CA ASP A 763 3.26 -7.24 -6.52
C ASP A 763 4.63 -6.57 -6.71
N ASN A 764 5.64 -7.05 -5.99
CA ASN A 764 7.02 -6.58 -6.00
C ASN A 764 7.21 -5.11 -5.57
N ARG A 765 6.48 -4.67 -4.53
CA ARG A 765 6.65 -3.32 -3.93
C ARG A 765 8.11 -2.97 -3.62
N ASP A 766 8.92 -3.95 -3.23
CA ASP A 766 10.34 -3.75 -2.89
C ASP A 766 11.22 -3.36 -4.09
N GLY A 767 10.74 -3.56 -5.32
CA GLY A 767 11.41 -3.14 -6.55
C GLY A 767 11.28 -1.65 -6.89
N VAL A 768 10.65 -0.86 -6.00
CA VAL A 768 10.35 0.56 -6.15
C VAL A 768 11.31 1.39 -5.30
N CYS A 769 11.85 2.49 -5.84
CA CYS A 769 12.70 3.40 -5.07
C CYS A 769 11.88 4.23 -4.07
N ARG A 770 12.53 4.68 -3.00
CA ARG A 770 12.03 5.74 -2.12
C ARG A 770 11.88 7.03 -2.92
N LEU A 771 10.82 7.78 -2.67
CA LEU A 771 10.60 9.09 -3.28
C LEU A 771 11.27 10.18 -2.46
N ARG A 772 11.81 11.19 -3.15
CA ARG A 772 12.28 12.44 -2.56
C ARG A 772 11.30 13.58 -2.77
N ASP A 773 10.57 13.57 -3.89
CA ASP A 773 9.55 14.58 -4.18
C ASP A 773 8.59 14.13 -5.28
N VAL A 774 7.38 14.70 -5.29
CA VAL A 774 6.39 14.57 -6.35
C VAL A 774 5.87 15.96 -6.72
N GLN A 775 6.24 16.43 -7.92
CA GLN A 775 5.84 17.76 -8.40
C GLN A 775 4.96 17.69 -9.65
N LEU A 776 4.08 18.66 -9.81
CA LEU A 776 3.18 18.77 -10.97
C LEU A 776 3.76 19.72 -12.02
N ASN A 777 3.29 19.64 -13.26
CA ASN A 777 3.66 20.52 -14.36
C ASN A 777 5.16 20.51 -14.70
N ALA A 778 5.75 19.33 -14.61
CA ALA A 778 7.15 19.14 -14.96
C ALA A 778 7.35 18.85 -16.44
N ILE A 779 8.49 19.27 -16.98
CA ILE A 779 8.95 18.98 -18.34
C ILE A 779 10.42 18.54 -18.34
N PRO A 780 10.80 17.59 -19.21
CA PRO A 780 12.20 17.25 -19.43
C PRO A 780 12.83 18.26 -20.39
N VAL A 781 14.04 18.71 -20.07
CA VAL A 781 14.83 19.60 -20.92
C VAL A 781 16.24 19.07 -21.13
N THR A 782 16.79 19.30 -22.32
CA THR A 782 18.16 18.93 -22.70
C THR A 782 18.98 20.17 -23.05
N LEU A 783 20.26 20.20 -22.66
CA LEU A 783 21.15 21.29 -23.04
C LEU A 783 21.35 21.33 -24.56
N LYS A 784 21.15 22.51 -25.14
CA LYS A 784 21.37 22.77 -26.57
C LYS A 784 22.77 23.31 -26.81
N GLN A 785 23.13 24.45 -26.20
CA GLN A 785 24.42 25.13 -26.38
C GLN A 785 24.77 26.05 -25.19
N PRO A 786 26.07 26.33 -24.93
CA PRO A 786 27.26 25.70 -25.50
C PRO A 786 27.61 24.37 -24.82
N LEU A 787 28.06 23.39 -25.61
CA LEU A 787 28.57 22.11 -25.14
C LEU A 787 30.04 22.25 -24.70
N SER A 788 30.27 22.95 -23.60
CA SER A 788 31.63 23.19 -23.06
C SER A 788 32.05 22.12 -22.05
N ALA A 789 33.33 21.77 -22.05
CA ALA A 789 33.88 20.70 -21.21
C ALA A 789 33.81 21.00 -19.70
N SER A 790 33.90 22.27 -19.31
CA SER A 790 33.93 22.69 -17.90
C SER A 790 32.57 22.59 -17.22
N HIS A 791 31.48 22.80 -17.95
CA HIS A 791 30.13 22.66 -17.42
C HIS A 791 29.75 21.19 -17.32
N LEU A 792 29.91 20.43 -18.41
CA LEU A 792 29.49 19.01 -18.51
C LEU A 792 30.31 18.03 -17.65
N SER A 793 31.38 18.47 -17.00
CA SER A 793 32.12 17.65 -16.04
C SER A 793 31.48 17.60 -14.65
N THR A 794 30.55 18.51 -14.36
CA THR A 794 29.86 18.65 -13.08
C THR A 794 28.36 18.81 -13.33
N SER A 795 27.49 18.24 -12.50
CA SER A 795 26.06 18.52 -12.59
C SER A 795 25.80 20.02 -12.42
N LEU A 796 24.83 20.56 -13.17
CA LEU A 796 24.31 21.91 -12.94
C LEU A 796 23.54 21.89 -11.62
N PRO A 797 23.88 22.73 -10.62
CA PRO A 797 23.15 22.76 -9.36
C PRO A 797 21.68 23.09 -9.55
N ALA A 798 20.84 22.60 -8.64
CA ALA A 798 19.44 23.01 -8.52
C ALA A 798 19.27 24.55 -8.53
N GLU A 799 18.09 24.99 -8.96
CA GLU A 799 17.63 26.38 -9.06
C GLU A 799 18.42 27.27 -10.04
N THR A 800 19.23 26.68 -10.93
CA THR A 800 20.04 27.47 -11.87
C THR A 800 19.29 27.85 -13.16
N ILE A 801 18.38 26.99 -13.64
CA ILE A 801 17.51 27.31 -14.80
C ILE A 801 16.25 28.01 -14.28
N ASP A 802 16.18 29.33 -14.49
CA ASP A 802 15.16 30.20 -13.88
C ASP A 802 14.34 31.03 -14.89
N THR A 803 14.81 31.09 -16.13
CA THR A 803 14.28 32.03 -17.14
C THR A 803 13.97 31.33 -18.44
N ASN A 804 12.87 31.72 -19.07
CA ASN A 804 12.51 31.27 -20.41
C ASN A 804 12.93 32.32 -21.44
N VAL A 805 13.61 31.90 -22.50
CA VAL A 805 14.19 32.81 -23.51
C VAL A 805 13.08 33.54 -24.27
N THR A 806 12.05 32.79 -24.68
CA THR A 806 10.84 33.35 -25.28
C THR A 806 9.72 33.40 -24.22
N PRO A 807 9.13 34.58 -23.92
CA PRO A 807 8.12 34.72 -22.87
C PRO A 807 6.86 33.89 -23.15
N LEU A 808 6.62 32.84 -22.35
CA LEU A 808 5.39 32.06 -22.35
C LEU A 808 4.28 32.83 -21.64
N ARG A 809 3.18 33.11 -22.35
CA ARG A 809 2.05 33.87 -21.78
C ARG A 809 1.39 33.06 -20.66
N GLY A 810 1.21 33.69 -19.51
CA GLY A 810 0.55 33.07 -18.35
C GLY A 810 1.50 32.32 -17.41
N LEU A 811 2.77 32.13 -17.77
CA LEU A 811 3.77 31.54 -16.89
C LEU A 811 4.17 32.56 -15.79
N LYS A 812 4.28 32.09 -14.55
CA LYS A 812 4.76 32.89 -13.42
C LYS A 812 6.26 32.69 -13.23
N GLU A 813 6.70 31.44 -13.24
CA GLU A 813 8.02 31.05 -12.75
C GLU A 813 8.45 29.71 -13.37
N VAL A 814 9.76 29.58 -13.62
CA VAL A 814 10.44 28.35 -14.05
C VAL A 814 11.32 27.93 -12.89
N GLN A 815 11.23 26.67 -12.47
CA GLN A 815 12.03 26.15 -11.37
C GLN A 815 12.73 24.85 -11.79
N GLN A 816 14.02 24.76 -11.49
CA GLN A 816 14.79 23.51 -11.58
C GLN A 816 14.98 22.97 -10.16
N PRO A 817 14.13 22.08 -9.64
CA PRO A 817 14.22 21.65 -8.24
C PRO A 817 15.45 20.78 -7.92
N PHE A 818 16.01 20.09 -8.92
CA PHE A 818 17.13 19.15 -8.74
C PHE A 818 18.26 19.39 -9.74
N ASP A 819 19.43 18.84 -9.41
CA ASP A 819 20.63 18.93 -10.26
C ASP A 819 20.42 18.33 -11.65
N SER A 820 21.17 18.83 -12.64
CA SER A 820 21.20 18.21 -13.97
C SER A 820 21.97 16.89 -13.97
N PHE A 821 21.66 16.01 -14.93
CA PHE A 821 22.22 14.66 -15.00
C PHE A 821 22.55 14.25 -16.44
N GLY A 822 23.35 13.20 -16.60
CA GLY A 822 23.66 12.60 -17.92
C GLY A 822 24.67 13.33 -18.79
N GLY A 823 25.11 14.53 -18.40
CA GLY A 823 26.12 15.29 -19.14
C GLY A 823 27.50 14.65 -19.11
N ALA A 824 28.21 14.71 -20.24
CA ALA A 824 29.62 14.31 -20.31
C ALA A 824 30.41 15.25 -21.22
N GLY A 825 31.57 15.70 -20.75
CA GLY A 825 32.49 16.51 -21.54
C GLY A 825 33.01 15.80 -22.80
N PRO A 826 33.63 16.54 -23.74
CA PRO A 826 34.26 15.94 -24.91
C PRO A 826 35.36 14.96 -24.49
N GLU A 827 35.51 13.88 -25.26
CA GLU A 827 36.44 12.81 -24.94
C GLU A 827 37.90 13.31 -24.95
N SER A 828 38.64 13.04 -23.87
CA SER A 828 40.07 13.36 -23.79
C SER A 828 40.91 12.47 -24.72
N ASP A 829 42.09 12.95 -25.15
CA ASP A 829 42.97 12.17 -26.04
C ASP A 829 43.38 10.80 -25.47
N SER A 830 43.59 10.72 -24.15
CA SER A 830 43.89 9.44 -23.47
C SER A 830 42.70 8.49 -23.51
N SER A 831 41.48 8.98 -23.25
CA SER A 831 40.25 8.20 -23.32
C SER A 831 39.96 7.75 -24.76
N PHE A 832 40.17 8.64 -25.74
CA PHE A 832 40.02 8.35 -27.16
C PHE A 832 40.96 7.22 -27.62
N ARG A 833 42.25 7.28 -27.25
CA ARG A 833 43.21 6.22 -27.60
C ARG A 833 42.85 4.89 -26.95
N ARG A 834 42.42 4.92 -25.67
CA ARG A 834 41.94 3.73 -24.95
C ARG A 834 40.72 3.11 -25.64
N ARG A 835 39.66 3.89 -25.87
CA ARG A 835 38.45 3.43 -26.55
C ARG A 835 38.74 2.95 -27.97
N SER A 836 39.61 3.63 -28.71
CA SER A 836 40.00 3.24 -30.06
C SER A 836 40.71 1.88 -30.07
N SER A 837 41.65 1.68 -29.14
CA SER A 837 42.34 0.40 -28.98
C SER A 837 41.37 -0.72 -28.58
N GLU A 838 40.47 -0.47 -27.62
CA GLU A 838 39.45 -1.44 -27.20
C GLU A 838 38.54 -1.79 -28.39
N ARG A 839 38.03 -0.78 -29.10
CA ARG A 839 37.14 -0.92 -30.25
C ARG A 839 37.74 -1.74 -31.38
N LEU A 840 39.03 -1.63 -31.64
CA LEU A 840 39.70 -2.42 -32.68
C LEU A 840 39.79 -3.91 -32.31
N ARG A 841 39.80 -4.23 -31.01
CA ARG A 841 39.80 -5.60 -30.50
C ARG A 841 38.39 -6.21 -30.51
N HIS A 842 37.44 -5.63 -29.78
CA HIS A 842 36.09 -6.19 -29.65
C HIS A 842 35.18 -5.91 -30.86
N ARG A 843 35.53 -4.94 -31.72
CA ARG A 843 34.80 -4.56 -32.95
C ARG A 843 33.32 -4.21 -32.75
N GLY A 844 32.93 -3.88 -31.52
CA GLY A 844 31.53 -3.60 -31.15
C GLY A 844 30.64 -4.84 -31.07
N ARG A 845 31.19 -6.01 -30.75
CA ARG A 845 30.42 -7.23 -30.49
C ARG A 845 30.90 -7.89 -29.19
N ALA A 846 29.97 -8.47 -28.45
CA ALA A 846 30.27 -9.22 -27.24
C ALA A 846 30.44 -10.71 -27.61
N VAL A 847 31.68 -11.19 -27.67
CA VAL A 847 32.01 -12.56 -28.11
C VAL A 847 32.82 -13.31 -27.05
N THR A 848 33.92 -12.71 -26.59
CA THR A 848 34.78 -13.28 -25.54
C THR A 848 34.48 -12.62 -24.20
N ALA A 849 34.86 -13.27 -23.08
CA ALA A 849 34.71 -12.72 -21.74
C ALA A 849 35.24 -11.27 -21.62
N TRP A 850 36.43 -11.02 -22.20
CA TRP A 850 37.04 -9.69 -22.25
C TRP A 850 36.17 -8.67 -22.99
N ASP A 851 35.48 -9.06 -24.07
CA ASP A 851 34.61 -8.16 -24.82
C ASP A 851 33.39 -7.73 -23.99
N PHE A 852 32.75 -8.67 -23.28
CA PHE A 852 31.65 -8.38 -22.35
C PHE A 852 32.08 -7.38 -21.27
N GLU A 853 33.20 -7.66 -20.61
CA GLU A 853 33.75 -6.83 -19.53
C GLU A 853 34.04 -5.39 -20.02
N ARG A 854 34.77 -5.24 -21.13
CA ARG A 854 35.16 -3.91 -21.64
C ARG A 854 33.98 -3.13 -22.21
N LEU A 855 33.05 -3.79 -22.90
CA LEU A 855 31.87 -3.12 -23.44
C LEU A 855 31.02 -2.52 -22.33
N VAL A 856 30.79 -3.26 -21.24
CA VAL A 856 30.01 -2.77 -20.09
C VAL A 856 30.75 -1.68 -19.34
N LEU A 857 32.04 -1.85 -19.02
CA LEU A 857 32.81 -0.79 -18.36
C LEU A 857 32.91 0.49 -19.23
N GLN A 858 32.93 0.35 -20.56
CA GLN A 858 32.93 1.50 -21.48
C GLN A 858 31.59 2.22 -21.48
N ALA A 859 30.47 1.49 -21.54
CA ALA A 859 29.14 2.07 -21.65
C ALA A 859 28.59 2.60 -20.32
N PHE A 860 29.00 2.00 -19.19
CA PHE A 860 28.47 2.32 -17.87
C PHE A 860 29.60 2.76 -16.90
N PRO A 861 29.94 4.07 -16.86
CA PRO A 861 31.00 4.58 -15.99
C PRO A 861 30.74 4.38 -14.49
N LYS A 862 29.47 4.27 -14.08
CA LYS A 862 29.06 3.97 -12.69
C LYS A 862 29.45 2.55 -12.24
N ILE A 863 29.71 1.65 -13.18
CA ILE A 863 30.19 0.30 -12.90
C ILE A 863 31.70 0.36 -12.70
N TYR A 864 32.14 0.00 -11.49
CA TYR A 864 33.54 -0.01 -11.12
C TYR A 864 34.26 -1.25 -11.62
N ARG A 865 33.64 -2.43 -11.48
CA ARG A 865 34.19 -3.72 -11.91
C ARG A 865 33.11 -4.56 -12.60
N ALA A 866 33.49 -5.28 -13.64
CA ALA A 866 32.66 -6.25 -14.33
C ALA A 866 33.50 -7.52 -14.58
N GLN A 867 33.00 -8.68 -14.17
CA GLN A 867 33.64 -9.97 -14.38
C GLN A 867 32.71 -10.90 -15.13
N CYS A 868 33.19 -11.40 -16.28
CA CYS A 868 32.41 -12.33 -17.09
C CYS A 868 32.72 -13.78 -16.69
N LEU A 869 31.67 -14.52 -16.36
CA LEU A 869 31.68 -15.95 -16.09
C LEU A 869 31.09 -16.69 -17.31
N PRO A 870 31.95 -17.23 -18.21
CA PRO A 870 31.48 -17.97 -19.38
C PRO A 870 30.87 -19.31 -18.96
N HIS A 871 29.91 -19.81 -19.75
CA HIS A 871 29.23 -21.09 -19.51
C HIS A 871 28.57 -21.19 -18.13
N THR A 872 28.23 -20.05 -17.54
CA THR A 872 27.66 -19.96 -16.21
C THR A 872 26.31 -19.27 -16.32
N ASN A 873 25.35 -19.82 -15.59
CA ASN A 873 24.04 -19.24 -15.32
C ASN A 873 23.89 -19.10 -13.79
N THR A 874 22.88 -18.38 -13.33
CA THR A 874 22.59 -18.12 -11.91
C THR A 874 22.51 -19.40 -11.07
N SER A 875 22.12 -20.53 -11.67
CA SER A 875 21.98 -21.82 -10.98
C SER A 875 23.04 -22.89 -11.36
N LEU A 876 23.71 -22.77 -12.51
CA LEU A 876 24.57 -23.82 -13.07
C LEU A 876 25.90 -23.24 -13.56
N GLU A 877 27.02 -23.87 -13.20
CA GLU A 877 28.37 -23.42 -13.55
C GLU A 877 28.90 -23.99 -14.88
N ASN A 878 28.11 -24.79 -15.60
CA ASN A 878 28.51 -25.45 -16.85
C ASN A 878 27.34 -25.56 -17.83
N GLU A 879 26.75 -24.43 -18.21
CA GLU A 879 25.67 -24.32 -19.19
C GLU A 879 26.17 -23.67 -20.49
N PRO A 880 26.36 -24.43 -21.58
CA PRO A 880 26.75 -23.88 -22.86
C PRO A 880 25.74 -22.84 -23.37
N GLY A 881 26.23 -21.69 -23.84
CA GLY A 881 25.39 -20.59 -24.31
C GLY A 881 25.04 -19.57 -23.22
N ALA A 882 25.11 -19.93 -21.93
CA ALA A 882 24.92 -18.98 -20.83
C ALA A 882 26.19 -18.17 -20.54
N VAL A 883 26.03 -16.88 -20.28
CA VAL A 883 27.10 -15.96 -19.90
C VAL A 883 26.61 -15.07 -18.75
N THR A 884 27.16 -15.24 -17.56
CA THR A 884 26.85 -14.39 -16.41
C THR A 884 27.89 -13.28 -16.28
N LEU A 885 27.48 -12.02 -16.23
CA LEU A 885 28.35 -10.88 -15.95
C LEU A 885 28.09 -10.38 -14.53
N VAL A 886 29.07 -10.56 -13.63
CA VAL A 886 28.99 -10.04 -12.27
C VAL A 886 29.49 -8.61 -12.26
N VAL A 887 28.65 -7.66 -11.83
CA VAL A 887 28.97 -6.23 -11.85
C VAL A 887 29.00 -5.64 -10.45
N LEU A 888 29.93 -4.70 -10.23
CA LEU A 888 30.09 -3.95 -8.99
C LEU A 888 29.95 -2.46 -9.26
N PRO A 889 29.17 -1.73 -8.46
CA PRO A 889 29.10 -0.29 -8.57
C PRO A 889 30.36 0.35 -7.97
N ASP A 890 30.54 1.62 -8.29
CA ASP A 890 31.48 2.49 -7.59
C ASP A 890 30.99 2.79 -6.16
N THR A 891 31.82 2.54 -5.15
CA THR A 891 31.45 2.67 -3.73
C THR A 891 31.61 4.09 -3.18
N ARG A 892 32.11 5.05 -3.99
CA ARG A 892 32.26 6.45 -3.56
C ARG A 892 30.91 7.07 -3.22
N GLY A 893 30.78 7.54 -1.98
CA GLY A 893 29.57 8.22 -1.51
C GLY A 893 28.44 7.29 -1.05
N MET A 894 28.68 5.98 -0.92
CA MET A 894 27.74 5.05 -0.27
C MET A 894 27.85 5.08 1.25
N ASP A 895 26.74 4.79 1.95
CA ASP A 895 26.71 4.63 3.41
C ASP A 895 27.55 3.44 3.88
N ALA A 896 28.24 3.58 5.02
CA ALA A 896 29.21 2.60 5.52
C ALA A 896 28.69 1.14 5.63
N ALA A 897 27.38 0.95 5.90
CA ALA A 897 26.77 -0.38 5.95
C ALA A 897 26.50 -0.95 4.55
N ALA A 898 26.00 -0.13 3.61
CA ALA A 898 25.82 -0.48 2.21
C ALA A 898 27.18 -0.70 1.51
N SER A 899 28.22 0.02 1.94
CA SER A 899 29.58 -0.13 1.44
C SER A 899 30.21 -1.51 1.70
N LEU A 900 29.69 -2.31 2.64
CA LEU A 900 30.16 -3.69 2.85
C LEU A 900 29.63 -4.66 1.78
N GLN A 901 28.46 -4.39 1.23
CA GLN A 901 27.78 -5.21 0.22
C GLN A 901 27.23 -4.36 -0.93
N PRO A 902 28.11 -3.68 -1.69
CA PRO A 902 27.69 -2.70 -2.69
C PRO A 902 27.02 -3.37 -3.91
N LYS A 903 25.73 -3.12 -4.10
CA LYS A 903 24.96 -3.66 -5.23
C LYS A 903 24.62 -2.57 -6.24
N VAL A 904 24.61 -2.95 -7.51
CA VAL A 904 24.08 -2.15 -8.61
C VAL A 904 22.55 -2.19 -8.54
N ASP A 905 21.90 -1.06 -8.77
CA ASP A 905 20.44 -0.97 -8.79
C ASP A 905 19.83 -1.77 -9.95
N ALA A 906 18.57 -2.18 -9.77
CA ALA A 906 17.88 -3.06 -10.73
C ALA A 906 17.69 -2.40 -12.12
N ALA A 907 17.51 -1.07 -12.19
CA ALA A 907 17.33 -0.37 -13.46
C ALA A 907 18.64 -0.32 -14.28
N THR A 908 19.77 -0.08 -13.62
CA THR A 908 21.09 -0.16 -14.24
C THR A 908 21.38 -1.59 -14.71
N LEU A 909 21.05 -2.62 -13.93
CA LEU A 909 21.18 -4.02 -14.36
C LEU A 909 20.34 -4.34 -15.59
N ALA A 910 19.08 -3.90 -15.64
CA ALA A 910 18.22 -4.05 -16.81
C ALA A 910 18.81 -3.35 -18.03
N SER A 911 19.31 -2.12 -17.86
CA SER A 911 19.97 -1.36 -18.94
C SER A 911 21.22 -2.06 -19.47
N ILE A 912 22.01 -2.72 -18.61
CA ILE A 912 23.17 -3.52 -19.01
C ILE A 912 22.72 -4.75 -19.80
N ASN A 913 21.66 -5.43 -19.37
CA ASN A 913 21.12 -6.59 -20.06
C ASN A 913 20.65 -6.25 -21.48
N ASP A 914 19.84 -5.20 -21.64
CA ASP A 914 19.37 -4.71 -22.94
C ASP A 914 20.55 -4.34 -23.85
N PHE A 915 21.57 -3.69 -23.28
CA PHE A 915 22.79 -3.33 -24.00
C PHE A 915 23.56 -4.57 -24.48
N LEU A 916 23.73 -5.58 -23.61
CA LEU A 916 24.43 -6.82 -23.97
C LEU A 916 23.68 -7.63 -25.01
N GLU A 917 22.35 -7.74 -24.90
CA GLU A 917 21.50 -8.45 -25.86
C GLU A 917 21.62 -7.85 -27.28
N SER A 918 21.74 -6.53 -27.38
CA SER A 918 21.92 -5.85 -28.67
C SER A 918 23.29 -6.12 -29.34
N LEU A 919 24.29 -6.59 -28.59
CA LEU A 919 25.68 -6.76 -29.05
C LEU A 919 26.17 -8.21 -29.08
N SER A 920 25.48 -9.11 -28.38
CA SER A 920 25.80 -10.53 -28.28
C SER A 920 25.20 -11.32 -29.45
N SER A 921 25.55 -12.60 -29.53
CA SER A 921 24.92 -13.54 -30.46
C SER A 921 23.53 -13.91 -29.95
N PRO A 922 22.51 -14.10 -30.81
CA PRO A 922 21.20 -14.62 -30.39
C PRO A 922 21.26 -16.01 -29.72
N PHE A 923 22.38 -16.73 -29.88
CA PHE A 923 22.65 -18.01 -29.22
C PHE A 923 23.32 -17.88 -27.85
N ALA A 924 23.74 -16.67 -27.47
CA ALA A 924 24.35 -16.39 -26.18
C ALA A 924 23.31 -15.71 -25.27
N GLN A 925 23.00 -16.36 -24.15
CA GLN A 925 22.12 -15.82 -23.11
C GLN A 925 22.99 -15.10 -22.09
N ALA A 926 23.19 -13.80 -22.31
CA ALA A 926 23.96 -12.95 -21.41
C ALA A 926 23.06 -12.34 -20.33
N GLN A 927 23.51 -12.39 -19.08
CA GLN A 927 22.80 -11.79 -17.95
C GLN A 927 23.79 -11.11 -17.00
N ALA A 928 23.54 -9.84 -16.68
CA ALA A 928 24.23 -9.10 -15.64
C ALA A 928 23.54 -9.32 -14.29
N ILE A 929 24.34 -9.60 -13.26
CA ILE A 929 23.88 -9.82 -11.89
C ILE A 929 24.75 -9.08 -10.88
N ASN A 930 24.18 -8.81 -9.71
CA ASN A 930 24.95 -8.44 -8.53
C ASN A 930 25.74 -9.64 -8.00
N PRO A 931 26.89 -9.41 -7.35
CA PRO A 931 27.62 -10.46 -6.65
C PRO A 931 26.82 -11.02 -5.47
N SER A 932 27.06 -12.29 -5.16
CA SER A 932 26.62 -12.87 -3.88
C SER A 932 27.63 -12.52 -2.79
N TYR A 933 27.21 -11.85 -1.73
CA TYR A 933 28.10 -11.54 -0.61
C TYR A 933 28.09 -12.64 0.46
N GLU A 934 29.27 -13.11 0.84
CA GLU A 934 29.47 -14.14 1.85
C GLU A 934 30.18 -13.51 3.05
N ALA A 935 29.39 -13.11 4.06
CA ALA A 935 29.92 -12.41 5.23
C ALA A 935 30.67 -13.35 6.17
N LEU A 936 31.92 -13.02 6.48
CA LEU A 936 32.78 -13.76 7.40
C LEU A 936 32.65 -13.22 8.81
N SER A 937 32.53 -14.13 9.78
CA SER A 937 32.54 -13.79 11.20
C SER A 937 33.84 -14.24 11.85
N LEU A 938 34.37 -13.39 12.73
CA LEU A 938 35.57 -13.65 13.50
C LEU A 938 35.17 -13.71 14.97
N LYS A 939 35.63 -14.74 15.66
CA LYS A 939 35.46 -14.90 17.09
C LYS A 939 36.81 -15.10 17.75
N PHE A 940 37.23 -14.21 18.62
CA PHE A 940 38.54 -14.30 19.27
C PHE A 940 38.64 -13.46 20.54
N LYS A 941 39.64 -13.78 21.36
CA LYS A 941 40.03 -13.00 22.54
C LYS A 941 41.26 -12.16 22.23
N VAL A 942 41.26 -10.92 22.68
CA VAL A 942 42.38 -9.98 22.45
C VAL A 942 42.87 -9.38 23.77
N GLY A 943 44.18 -9.39 23.97
CA GLY A 943 44.84 -8.61 25.01
C GLY A 943 45.33 -7.30 24.40
N PHE A 944 44.80 -6.17 24.86
CA PHE A 944 45.35 -4.85 24.50
C PHE A 944 46.48 -4.45 25.46
N ARG A 945 47.43 -3.64 24.97
CA ARG A 945 48.50 -3.13 25.84
C ARG A 945 47.90 -2.24 26.93
N LYS A 946 48.49 -2.23 28.13
CA LYS A 946 47.94 -1.62 29.37
C LYS A 946 47.47 -0.16 29.28
N VAL A 947 47.87 0.59 28.26
CA VAL A 947 47.53 2.00 28.05
C VAL A 947 46.22 2.17 27.26
N TYR A 948 45.66 1.10 26.70
CA TYR A 948 44.53 1.13 25.77
C TYR A 948 43.26 0.49 26.37
N PRO A 949 42.21 1.27 26.69
CA PRO A 949 40.97 0.74 27.27
C PRO A 949 40.18 -0.16 26.31
N PHE A 950 39.75 -1.33 26.79
CA PHE A 950 39.08 -2.34 25.97
C PHE A 950 37.81 -1.85 25.24
N PRO A 951 36.84 -1.14 25.86
CA PRO A 951 35.62 -0.75 25.15
C PRO A 951 35.85 0.14 23.92
N THR A 952 36.80 1.08 24.01
CA THR A 952 37.13 2.00 22.92
C THR A 952 37.91 1.29 21.81
N TYR A 953 38.91 0.50 22.19
CA TYR A 953 39.79 -0.18 21.24
C TYR A 953 39.16 -1.44 20.62
N LYS A 954 38.14 -2.02 21.27
CA LYS A 954 37.26 -3.03 20.64
C LYS A 954 36.55 -2.44 19.42
N ARG A 955 35.98 -1.24 19.54
CA ARG A 955 35.32 -0.56 18.40
C ARG A 955 36.32 -0.25 17.28
N LEU A 956 37.49 0.30 17.62
CA LEU A 956 38.54 0.59 16.64
C LEU A 956 39.08 -0.68 15.96
N LEU A 957 39.25 -1.77 16.70
CA LEU A 957 39.64 -3.06 16.17
C LEU A 957 38.57 -3.62 15.21
N ASN A 958 37.29 -3.53 15.57
CA ASN A 958 36.20 -3.92 14.68
C ASN A 958 36.23 -3.11 13.38
N GLU A 959 36.41 -1.78 13.46
CA GLU A 959 36.55 -0.92 12.28
C GLU A 959 37.79 -1.27 11.44
N ALA A 960 38.92 -1.61 12.07
CA ALA A 960 40.13 -2.03 11.36
C ALA A 960 39.90 -3.37 10.62
N LEU A 961 39.20 -4.31 11.23
CA LEU A 961 38.82 -5.59 10.61
C LEU A 961 37.85 -5.40 9.44
N LEU A 962 36.84 -4.53 9.59
CA LEU A 962 35.93 -4.17 8.49
C LEU A 962 36.71 -3.64 7.28
N LYS A 963 37.66 -2.71 7.51
CA LYS A 963 38.50 -2.14 6.44
C LYS A 963 39.45 -3.16 5.80
N HIS A 964 39.91 -4.16 6.54
CA HIS A 964 40.80 -5.19 6.00
C HIS A 964 40.05 -6.25 5.18
N LEU A 965 38.89 -6.69 5.67
CA LEU A 965 38.06 -7.71 5.02
C LEU A 965 37.24 -7.17 3.85
N ALA A 966 36.83 -5.90 3.91
CA ALA A 966 36.09 -5.20 2.85
C ALA A 966 36.78 -3.85 2.54
N PRO A 967 37.96 -3.86 1.90
CA PRO A 967 38.75 -2.63 1.66
C PRO A 967 37.99 -1.59 0.82
N TRP A 968 37.13 -2.05 -0.10
CA TRP A 968 36.26 -1.21 -0.93
C TRP A 968 35.26 -0.37 -0.13
N SER A 969 35.02 -0.71 1.15
CA SER A 969 34.13 0.07 2.02
C SER A 969 34.71 1.41 2.47
N SER A 970 36.03 1.54 2.45
CA SER A 970 36.74 2.73 2.95
C SER A 970 37.66 3.37 1.92
N ASN A 971 38.10 2.60 0.93
CA ASN A 971 38.91 3.09 -0.18
C ASN A 971 38.33 2.58 -1.50
N ALA A 972 37.64 3.46 -2.23
CA ALA A 972 37.01 3.11 -3.50
C ALA A 972 37.99 2.66 -4.59
N ASP A 973 39.28 2.98 -4.47
CA ASP A 973 40.30 2.55 -5.44
C ASP A 973 40.79 1.11 -5.20
N THR A 974 40.40 0.48 -4.07
CA THR A 974 40.75 -0.93 -3.82
C THR A 974 39.81 -1.85 -4.57
N ILE A 975 40.40 -2.80 -5.29
CA ILE A 975 39.66 -3.70 -6.17
C ILE A 975 39.28 -4.97 -5.36
N PRO A 976 37.98 -5.29 -5.19
CA PRO A 976 37.55 -6.55 -4.57
C PRO A 976 37.93 -7.73 -5.45
N ASP A 977 38.69 -8.70 -4.92
CA ASP A 977 39.07 -9.90 -5.65
C ASP A 977 38.04 -11.03 -5.48
N PHE A 978 37.36 -11.38 -6.57
CA PHE A 978 36.42 -12.50 -6.67
C PHE A 978 37.04 -13.88 -6.47
N SER A 979 38.38 -13.98 -6.55
CA SER A 979 39.15 -15.21 -6.35
C SER A 979 39.97 -15.21 -5.06
N GLY A 980 39.67 -14.32 -4.12
CA GLY A 980 40.45 -14.14 -2.90
C GLY A 980 40.37 -15.34 -1.95
N PHE A 981 41.52 -15.84 -1.52
CA PHE A 981 41.64 -16.75 -0.38
C PHE A 981 41.86 -15.92 0.88
N ILE A 982 41.02 -16.10 1.90
CA ILE A 982 41.25 -15.50 3.21
C ILE A 982 41.81 -16.56 4.13
N TYR A 983 43.10 -16.43 4.45
CA TYR A 983 43.79 -17.29 5.41
C TYR A 983 43.62 -16.77 6.82
N ARG A 984 43.27 -17.65 7.75
CA ARG A 984 43.17 -17.32 9.18
C ARG A 984 44.49 -16.73 9.71
N SER A 985 45.63 -17.25 9.27
CA SER A 985 46.96 -16.75 9.67
C SER A 985 47.23 -15.32 9.23
N ALA A 986 46.75 -14.90 8.06
CA ALA A 986 46.90 -13.54 7.57
C ALA A 986 46.10 -12.55 8.42
N LEU A 987 44.89 -12.95 8.84
CA LEU A 987 44.07 -12.14 9.75
C LEU A 987 44.67 -12.03 11.16
N ILE A 988 45.24 -13.12 11.68
CA ILE A 988 45.96 -13.09 12.96
C ILE A 988 47.15 -12.13 12.87
N ALA A 989 47.97 -12.24 11.82
CA ALA A 989 49.11 -11.35 11.62
C ALA A 989 48.67 -9.88 11.50
N PHE A 990 47.60 -9.60 10.76
CA PHE A 990 47.03 -8.25 10.66
C PHE A 990 46.61 -7.69 12.02
N VAL A 991 45.94 -8.48 12.86
CA VAL A 991 45.52 -8.02 14.19
C VAL A 991 46.72 -7.83 15.11
N ASP A 992 47.73 -8.70 15.04
CA ASP A 992 48.95 -8.64 15.86
C ASP A 992 49.84 -7.43 15.51
N ASP A 993 49.84 -7.00 14.24
CA ASP A 993 50.59 -5.83 13.77
C ASP A 993 50.01 -4.47 14.25
N LEU A 994 48.79 -4.45 14.82
CA LEU A 994 48.17 -3.23 15.31
C LEU A 994 48.87 -2.73 16.60
N GLU A 995 49.26 -1.46 16.63
CA GLU A 995 50.08 -0.88 17.72
C GLU A 995 49.48 -1.02 19.13
N TYR A 996 48.16 -1.19 19.24
CA TYR A 996 47.42 -1.31 20.49
C TYR A 996 47.18 -2.75 20.95
N VAL A 997 47.47 -3.75 20.12
CA VAL A 997 47.36 -5.17 20.44
C VAL A 997 48.66 -5.66 21.09
N ASP A 998 48.52 -6.52 22.11
CA ASP A 998 49.62 -7.20 22.81
C ASP A 998 49.69 -8.68 22.42
N TYR A 999 48.53 -9.37 22.39
CA TYR A 999 48.41 -10.73 21.90
C TYR A 999 46.95 -11.07 21.53
N VAL A 1000 46.79 -12.14 20.74
CA VAL A 1000 45.50 -12.70 20.33
C VAL A 1000 45.41 -14.18 20.74
N SER A 1001 44.27 -14.60 21.28
CA SER A 1001 44.01 -15.99 21.66
C SER A 1001 42.63 -16.48 21.16
N GLU A 1002 42.45 -17.80 21.09
CA GLU A 1002 41.19 -18.44 20.71
C GLU A 1002 40.60 -17.98 19.36
N PHE A 1003 41.44 -17.61 18.38
CA PHE A 1003 40.95 -17.03 17.12
C PHE A 1003 40.19 -18.04 16.25
N GLN A 1004 38.98 -17.72 15.83
CA GLN A 1004 38.14 -18.55 14.97
C GLN A 1004 37.68 -17.75 13.76
N LEU A 1005 37.83 -18.37 12.59
CA LEU A 1005 37.34 -17.84 11.33
C LEU A 1005 36.12 -18.67 10.90
N LEU A 1006 34.95 -18.03 10.87
CA LEU A 1006 33.64 -18.65 10.68
C LEU A 1006 33.01 -18.20 9.36
N HIS A 1007 32.45 -19.17 8.64
CA HIS A 1007 31.64 -18.95 7.43
C HIS A 1007 30.18 -19.34 7.72
N PRO A 1008 29.28 -18.39 7.97
CA PRO A 1008 27.90 -18.68 8.40
C PRO A 1008 27.12 -19.58 7.42
N LEU A 1009 27.29 -19.37 6.10
CA LEU A 1009 26.60 -20.16 5.07
C LEU A 1009 27.08 -21.62 4.97
N LEU A 1010 28.36 -21.90 5.24
CA LEU A 1010 28.92 -23.26 5.15
C LEU A 1010 28.82 -24.01 6.49
N ASN A 1011 28.84 -23.29 7.62
CA ASN A 1011 28.80 -23.85 8.98
C ASN A 1011 27.80 -23.09 9.87
N PRO A 1012 26.48 -23.32 9.71
CA PRO A 1012 25.43 -22.58 10.44
C PRO A 1012 25.47 -22.77 11.97
N ASN A 1013 26.10 -23.84 12.46
CA ASN A 1013 26.26 -24.11 13.90
C ASN A 1013 27.53 -23.50 14.53
N ASN A 1014 28.31 -22.68 13.78
CA ASN A 1014 29.53 -21.99 14.25
C ASN A 1014 30.56 -22.88 14.98
N SER A 1015 30.59 -24.19 14.71
CA SER A 1015 31.33 -25.16 15.54
C SER A 1015 32.72 -25.55 15.02
N GLN A 1016 33.09 -25.16 13.78
CA GLN A 1016 34.39 -25.46 13.19
C GLN A 1016 35.06 -24.21 12.61
N SER A 1017 36.26 -23.89 13.13
CA SER A 1017 37.11 -22.83 12.59
C SER A 1017 37.82 -23.30 11.34
N ASN A 1018 37.70 -22.54 10.25
CA ASN A 1018 38.39 -22.83 8.99
C ASN A 1018 39.82 -22.28 9.01
N GLN A 1019 40.76 -22.98 8.36
CA GLN A 1019 42.15 -22.48 8.18
C GLN A 1019 42.26 -21.49 7.02
N ALA A 1020 41.50 -21.74 5.96
CA ALA A 1020 41.34 -20.86 4.81
C ALA A 1020 39.88 -20.92 4.35
N ILE A 1021 39.36 -19.80 3.86
CA ILE A 1021 38.04 -19.73 3.26
C ILE A 1021 38.17 -19.27 1.81
N THR A 1022 37.41 -19.92 0.94
CA THR A 1022 37.15 -19.51 -0.44
C THR A 1022 35.68 -19.15 -0.57
N ALA A 1023 35.35 -18.26 -1.50
CA ALA A 1023 33.97 -18.03 -1.89
C ALA A 1023 33.32 -19.36 -2.35
N SER A 1024 32.03 -19.55 -2.06
CA SER A 1024 31.32 -20.78 -2.42
C SER A 1024 31.02 -20.90 -3.91
N LYS A 1025 30.99 -19.76 -4.63
CA LYS A 1025 30.69 -19.67 -6.07
C LYS A 1025 31.65 -18.70 -6.78
N PRO A 1026 31.95 -18.89 -8.09
CA PRO A 1026 32.82 -18.01 -8.88
C PRO A 1026 32.40 -16.54 -9.02
N GLY A 1027 31.16 -16.20 -8.63
CA GLY A 1027 30.61 -14.83 -8.62
C GLY A 1027 30.29 -14.29 -7.23
N ALA A 1028 30.75 -14.98 -6.18
CA ALA A 1028 30.57 -14.55 -4.81
C ALA A 1028 31.79 -13.78 -4.28
N LEU A 1029 31.55 -12.80 -3.40
CA LEU A 1029 32.56 -11.99 -2.74
C LEU A 1029 32.53 -12.24 -1.24
N LEU A 1030 33.68 -12.61 -0.68
CA LEU A 1030 33.86 -12.66 0.76
C LEU A 1030 33.83 -11.24 1.30
N THR A 1031 33.00 -10.98 2.31
CA THR A 1031 32.91 -9.67 2.99
C THR A 1031 32.93 -9.86 4.50
N SER A 1032 32.80 -8.78 5.27
CA SER A 1032 32.76 -8.83 6.72
C SER A 1032 31.34 -8.76 7.28
N VAL A 1033 31.11 -9.36 8.45
CA VAL A 1033 29.94 -9.02 9.28
C VAL A 1033 30.11 -7.63 9.91
N ALA A 1034 29.02 -6.92 10.18
CA ALA A 1034 29.07 -5.57 10.77
C ALA A 1034 29.75 -5.53 12.15
N GLN A 1035 29.60 -6.61 12.94
CA GLN A 1035 30.22 -6.75 14.25
C GLN A 1035 30.83 -8.14 14.43
N HIS A 1036 32.11 -8.19 14.77
CA HIS A 1036 32.83 -9.40 15.15
C HIS A 1036 32.71 -9.69 16.64
N ASP A 1037 32.84 -10.97 17.01
CA ASP A 1037 32.78 -11.42 18.41
C ASP A 1037 34.17 -11.30 19.05
N ILE A 1038 34.44 -10.12 19.62
CA ILE A 1038 35.72 -9.77 20.25
C ILE A 1038 35.53 -9.72 21.77
N GLU A 1039 36.21 -10.63 22.46
CA GLU A 1039 36.23 -10.75 23.93
C GLU A 1039 37.58 -10.27 24.51
N ASP A 1040 37.59 -9.84 25.76
CA ASP A 1040 38.83 -9.45 26.46
C ASP A 1040 39.57 -10.72 26.89
N ALA A 1041 40.86 -10.83 26.57
CA ALA A 1041 41.67 -11.96 27.00
C ALA A 1041 41.91 -11.98 28.52
N ASN A 1042 41.62 -10.89 29.23
CA ASN A 1042 41.78 -10.75 30.67
C ASN A 1042 40.46 -10.85 31.46
N SER A 1043 39.32 -11.09 30.80
CA SER A 1043 38.00 -11.24 31.45
C SER A 1043 37.69 -12.64 31.92
#